data_AF-A0A4V2ZFE9-F1
#
_entry.id   AF-A0A4V2ZFE9-F1
#
_cell.length_a   1.000
_cell.length_b   1.000
_cell.length_c   1.000
_cell.angle_alpha   90.00
_cell.angle_beta   90.00
_cell.angle_gamma   90.00
#
_symmetry.space_group_name_H-M   'P 1'
#
loop_
_entity.id
_entity.type
_entity.pdbx_description
1 polymer ?
#
loop_
_entity_poly.entity_id
_entity_poly.type
_entity_poly.pdbx_seq_one_letter_code
_entity_poly.pdbx_strand_id
1 'polypeptide(L)'
;MHIYSEDYFLLKTLSLQSYCPTYKLEQSHSFEHIQEAKVIATLLANSELATPRLNQETIRAFLNSELGWPMANGEEYFYTEEISITFDQLEELGCVSYYAGWLRIHFRSPRQLDDMHESVKPLNDMLQLLRSLRWGNERFVKPYFKLPIKLAKELLAPLTPAQYLDDLECARIEGEYLALNLDANSYDDYLSFYLWRELIKLKRPEEAFKHWLDVLMVYCGYLPAPKIELLSIEERQKFESSFFEYLSSDTELNTSWSIIHNRYIMENHIDRWLTERNEVIHLDINVYSDMTETPTYSRRLRAMSLDDIKHNLSKAQPKDQNLRERISWCKASGNYSDFFFTTPYESLLLAYIEWTLRIEPRFFSASEALENLFHLRCNRPVLENIIFYSLLKYSKTPDFSIYLLARPETSTIGADWLINEFHHIKNRNETREVLVDIEKEYKKLIAKNVLIHMKNPDEVLFDDIAWLMRNNSQKHVSNQERSLNRPENFIQYFLEEISIEQINSILPALHKYFALGELKRFIFEGDLYLIFKLLKKLKDEGISDTSSIVTGLQAVAVEIVKSVFDSVAEQRQDLYLSPNGLTAKQPWHLLNNENSLSLLGILPQPKVIHSSLQTDSGRGFSYQDCSRYRSAILFILQPLIGLIPQEIPEIKRTLLQVIELCGFTLSEGNKESYLCLFEEPLDKYDFDLWVEVCRNANHFSEEEFQRLLNVIDDSVSIRRILELYKHTQQSNRKRDIRKKIDRKLFRDVTDEGLHNLEQAFLISVNNNISELTKELVNSAQHFISNRLSQFPNNNHFKTYYDQWQLYGYKFSLIEISETAELSIEQKKSKINGYPQPELKALGYLSGNINKEAEQFKRYVIAVLLIDIEPSKSSQILEQLIKENPVKGYIDNWFAASLTKLEREEADLNAYRKVLMEYKRKFPSFSSSNLSLQGTQNYLSCLLKLREFLEIEACWLSLGQDKKNSISIVTVYCRKLKESGDIVKARQMYKDFLNNFHGGQESSVEQQSLLKELDDAIASEVEPKALAIAAKSIALESRSNDELRHYFQEIKSLSPDSISQIVSGKTLKQFLFDNVVAVCRELLKRVASLREPDKKEGNSRITKEDNINNWFTSVFDNRLCVWGIRCEGQKQLGDSPNIETTNPGELDGYFASAAGQGIAIFEAFRLFSLDTTVITEHLNKLAGYNPEGLSPIFILIYSQVIDFNALCSKYKSLIEEQEYTNFSAPINKNEELDRNRSSGRLFTFSETRGYRSQEITFYHCLLDLS
;
A
#
# COMPACT_ATOMS: atom_id res chain seq x y z
N MET A 1 19.73 -24.81 -16.74
CA MET A 1 19.69 -24.66 -15.27
C MET A 1 18.24 -24.80 -14.82
N HIS A 2 17.91 -25.77 -13.96
CA HIS A 2 16.58 -25.87 -13.34
C HIS A 2 16.59 -25.20 -11.97
N ILE A 3 16.27 -23.90 -11.92
CA ILE A 3 15.89 -23.25 -10.67
C ILE A 3 14.38 -23.48 -10.53
N TYR A 4 13.99 -24.61 -9.94
CA TYR A 4 12.61 -24.81 -9.54
C TYR A 4 12.34 -23.92 -8.33
N SER A 5 11.38 -22.99 -8.47
CA SER A 5 10.76 -22.29 -7.36
C SER A 5 9.26 -22.42 -7.52
N GLU A 6 8.58 -22.99 -6.51
CA GLU A 6 7.11 -22.98 -6.42
C GLU A 6 6.55 -21.56 -6.60
N ASP A 7 7.35 -20.54 -6.23
CA ASP A 7 7.02 -19.12 -6.39
C ASP A 7 6.73 -18.75 -7.86
N TYR A 8 7.43 -19.32 -8.85
CA TYR A 8 7.22 -18.98 -10.26
C TYR A 8 5.90 -19.52 -10.81
N PHE A 9 5.54 -20.75 -10.43
CA PHE A 9 4.24 -21.31 -10.79
C PHE A 9 3.10 -20.58 -10.07
N LEU A 10 3.32 -20.18 -8.81
CA LEU A 10 2.36 -19.38 -8.06
C LEU A 10 2.16 -18.00 -8.70
N LEU A 11 3.24 -17.29 -9.07
CA LEU A 11 3.18 -16.03 -9.81
C LEU A 11 2.39 -16.18 -11.11
N LYS A 12 2.66 -17.23 -11.89
CA LYS A 12 1.89 -17.54 -13.11
C LYS A 12 0.40 -17.73 -12.80
N THR A 13 0.08 -18.49 -11.76
CA THR A 13 -1.31 -18.78 -11.37
C THR A 13 -2.05 -17.52 -10.94
N LEU A 14 -1.42 -16.68 -10.11
CA LEU A 14 -2.00 -15.41 -9.64
C LEU A 14 -2.21 -14.42 -10.80
N SER A 15 -1.28 -14.36 -11.75
CA SER A 15 -1.42 -13.55 -12.97
C SER A 15 -2.51 -14.07 -13.93
N LEU A 16 -2.69 -15.39 -14.05
CA LEU A 16 -3.72 -15.98 -14.92
C LEU A 16 -5.13 -15.90 -14.31
N GLN A 17 -5.27 -16.06 -12.99
CA GLN A 17 -6.57 -15.89 -12.30
C GLN A 17 -7.11 -14.47 -12.39
N SER A 18 -6.21 -13.51 -12.59
CA SER A 18 -6.54 -12.10 -12.70
C SER A 18 -6.87 -11.72 -14.16
N TYR A 19 -6.30 -12.41 -15.16
CA TYR A 19 -6.73 -12.29 -16.56
C TYR A 19 -8.17 -12.81 -16.74
N CYS A 20 -9.12 -11.90 -17.02
CA CYS A 20 -10.41 -12.30 -17.59
C CYS A 20 -10.12 -12.76 -19.02
N PRO A 21 -10.31 -14.04 -19.37
CA PRO A 21 -9.98 -14.49 -20.69
C PRO A 21 -11.08 -13.97 -21.61
N THR A 22 -10.83 -12.83 -22.26
CA THR A 22 -11.35 -12.63 -23.61
C THR A 22 -10.65 -13.66 -24.50
N TYR A 23 -11.00 -14.93 -24.33
CA TYR A 23 -10.96 -15.87 -25.43
C TYR A 23 -11.82 -15.20 -26.50
N LYS A 24 -11.17 -14.62 -27.52
CA LYS A 24 -11.74 -14.76 -28.86
C LYS A 24 -11.93 -16.26 -28.96
N LEU A 25 -13.19 -16.70 -28.92
CA LEU A 25 -13.58 -18.04 -29.37
C LEU A 25 -12.69 -18.31 -30.58
N GLU A 26 -11.85 -19.34 -30.49
CA GLU A 26 -11.14 -19.84 -31.66
C GLU A 26 -12.21 -19.91 -32.74
N GLN A 27 -12.09 -19.05 -33.76
CA GLN A 27 -12.99 -19.15 -34.89
C GLN A 27 -12.77 -20.56 -35.39
N SER A 28 -13.80 -21.40 -35.26
CA SER A 28 -13.77 -22.74 -35.81
C SER A 28 -13.63 -22.55 -37.32
N HIS A 29 -12.40 -22.62 -37.83
CA HIS A 29 -12.12 -22.48 -39.25
C HIS A 29 -12.87 -23.60 -39.98
N SER A 30 -13.56 -23.27 -41.08
CA SER A 30 -14.29 -24.25 -41.86
C SER A 30 -13.31 -25.21 -42.56
N PHE A 31 -13.79 -26.40 -42.92
CA PHE A 31 -13.03 -27.34 -43.74
C PHE A 31 -12.55 -26.71 -45.06
N GLU A 32 -13.39 -25.85 -45.65
CA GLU A 32 -13.11 -25.09 -46.87
C GLU A 32 -11.88 -24.18 -46.71
N HIS A 33 -11.78 -23.46 -45.59
CA HIS A 33 -10.63 -22.60 -45.28
C HIS A 33 -9.31 -23.38 -45.18
N ILE A 34 -9.33 -24.55 -44.52
CA ILE A 34 -8.14 -25.41 -44.40
C ILE A 34 -7.73 -25.96 -45.78
N GLN A 35 -8.70 -26.33 -46.60
CA GLN A 35 -8.46 -26.83 -47.96
C GLN A 35 -7.87 -25.74 -48.86
N GLU A 36 -8.42 -24.52 -48.80
CA GLU A 36 -7.92 -23.35 -49.52
C GLU A 36 -6.49 -23.00 -49.11
N ALA A 37 -6.19 -22.95 -47.81
CA ALA A 37 -4.85 -22.68 -47.30
C ALA A 37 -3.81 -23.69 -47.82
N LYS A 38 -4.17 -24.98 -47.90
CA LYS A 38 -3.31 -26.03 -48.45
C LYS A 38 -3.06 -25.87 -49.95
N VAL A 39 -4.09 -25.51 -50.71
CA VAL A 39 -4.00 -25.25 -52.15
C VAL A 39 -3.07 -24.08 -52.43
N ILE A 40 -3.32 -22.94 -51.76
CA ILE A 40 -2.50 -21.74 -51.89
C ILE A 40 -1.05 -22.00 -51.48
N ALA A 41 -0.81 -22.71 -50.36
CA ALA A 41 0.54 -23.10 -49.93
C ALA A 41 1.30 -23.90 -50.99
N THR A 42 0.62 -24.86 -51.65
CA THR A 42 1.22 -25.71 -52.68
C THR A 42 1.63 -24.89 -53.90
N LEU A 43 0.78 -23.93 -54.33
CA LEU A 43 1.09 -23.03 -55.44
C LEU A 43 2.27 -22.11 -55.09
N LEU A 44 2.25 -21.49 -53.91
CA LEU A 44 3.31 -20.60 -53.44
C LEU A 44 4.65 -21.32 -53.31
N ALA A 45 4.69 -22.54 -52.77
CA ALA A 45 5.93 -23.32 -52.62
C ALA A 45 6.65 -23.63 -53.95
N ASN A 46 5.90 -23.65 -55.06
CA ASN A 46 6.40 -23.93 -56.41
C ASN A 46 6.47 -22.69 -57.31
N SER A 47 6.27 -21.50 -56.74
CA SER A 47 6.27 -20.24 -57.47
C SER A 47 7.63 -19.52 -57.41
N GLU A 48 7.82 -18.52 -58.26
CA GLU A 48 8.98 -17.64 -58.27
C GLU A 48 8.55 -16.17 -58.19
N LEU A 49 9.41 -15.29 -57.67
CA LEU A 49 9.10 -13.87 -57.58
C LEU A 49 9.07 -13.25 -58.99
N ALA A 50 7.96 -12.59 -59.32
CA ALA A 50 7.72 -12.03 -60.65
C ALA A 50 8.47 -10.71 -60.91
N THR A 51 8.88 -10.01 -59.84
CA THR A 51 9.64 -8.76 -59.88
C THR A 51 11.04 -8.99 -59.30
N PRO A 52 12.00 -8.07 -59.48
CA PRO A 52 13.19 -8.04 -58.64
C PRO A 52 12.80 -8.00 -57.16
N ARG A 53 13.59 -8.64 -56.30
CA ARG A 53 13.39 -8.64 -54.84
C ARG A 53 13.69 -7.25 -54.30
N LEU A 54 12.80 -6.60 -53.55
CA LEU A 54 13.03 -5.26 -52.98
C LEU A 54 14.06 -5.28 -51.82
N ASN A 55 15.32 -5.54 -52.14
CA ASN A 55 16.43 -5.58 -51.18
C ASN A 55 17.41 -4.42 -51.40
N GLN A 56 18.43 -4.33 -50.55
CA GLN A 56 19.42 -3.25 -50.58
C GLN A 56 20.15 -3.18 -51.95
N GLU A 57 20.54 -4.33 -52.50
CA GLU A 57 21.30 -4.44 -53.75
C GLU A 57 20.48 -3.98 -54.97
N THR A 58 19.25 -4.47 -55.11
CA THR A 58 18.37 -4.12 -56.24
C THR A 58 17.93 -2.68 -56.21
N ILE A 59 17.71 -2.08 -55.03
CA ILE A 59 17.35 -0.67 -54.92
C ILE A 59 18.55 0.21 -55.28
N ARG A 60 19.76 -0.15 -54.85
CA ARG A 60 20.98 0.54 -55.29
C ARG A 60 21.13 0.46 -56.82
N ALA A 61 20.95 -0.73 -57.40
CA ALA A 61 20.99 -0.91 -58.85
C ALA A 61 19.88 -0.11 -59.57
N PHE A 62 18.67 -0.06 -59.02
CA PHE A 62 17.56 0.71 -59.57
C PHE A 62 17.83 2.23 -59.55
N LEU A 63 18.29 2.76 -58.41
CA LEU A 63 18.61 4.18 -58.27
C LEU A 63 19.80 4.60 -59.14
N ASN A 64 20.74 3.69 -59.42
CA ASN A 64 21.88 3.90 -60.34
C ASN A 64 21.52 3.67 -61.82
N SER A 65 20.25 3.44 -62.14
CA SER A 65 19.77 3.13 -63.50
C SER A 65 20.32 1.82 -64.10
N GLU A 66 20.86 0.91 -63.28
CA GLU A 66 21.39 -0.39 -63.67
C GLU A 66 20.30 -1.47 -63.76
N LEU A 67 19.16 -1.25 -63.09
CA LEU A 67 18.01 -2.16 -63.04
C LEU A 67 16.72 -1.40 -63.37
N GLY A 68 15.91 -1.92 -64.29
CA GLY A 68 14.57 -1.42 -64.57
C GLY A 68 13.51 -2.07 -63.67
N TRP A 69 12.47 -1.31 -63.27
CA TRP A 69 11.34 -1.84 -62.52
C TRP A 69 10.13 -2.11 -63.43
N PRO A 70 9.45 -3.26 -63.33
CA PRO A 70 8.31 -3.59 -64.17
C PRO A 70 7.11 -2.67 -63.95
N MET A 71 6.48 -2.25 -65.05
CA MET A 71 5.28 -1.41 -65.08
C MET A 71 4.06 -2.20 -65.58
N ALA A 72 2.86 -1.79 -65.16
CA ALA A 72 1.61 -2.50 -65.47
C ALA A 72 1.28 -2.54 -66.98
N ASN A 73 1.92 -1.71 -67.79
CA ASN A 73 1.80 -1.71 -69.26
C ASN A 73 2.78 -2.69 -69.94
N GLY A 74 3.62 -3.40 -69.19
CA GLY A 74 4.61 -4.36 -69.70
C GLY A 74 5.97 -3.74 -70.04
N GLU A 75 6.17 -2.44 -69.81
CA GLU A 75 7.46 -1.75 -69.97
C GLU A 75 8.29 -1.79 -68.66
N GLU A 76 9.58 -1.48 -68.74
CA GLU A 76 10.45 -1.30 -67.58
C GLU A 76 10.77 0.18 -67.37
N TYR A 77 10.62 0.65 -66.13
CA TYR A 77 11.00 2.00 -65.74
C TYR A 77 12.42 2.02 -65.19
N PHE A 78 13.30 2.83 -65.80
CA PHE A 78 14.63 3.12 -65.28
C PHE A 78 14.62 4.48 -64.60
N TYR A 79 15.18 4.59 -63.40
CA TYR A 79 15.30 5.87 -62.72
C TYR A 79 16.24 6.80 -63.50
N THR A 80 15.78 8.01 -63.88
CA THR A 80 16.56 8.95 -64.74
C THR A 80 16.87 10.29 -64.08
N GLU A 81 16.44 10.51 -62.84
CA GLU A 81 16.69 11.77 -62.14
C GLU A 81 18.11 11.79 -61.53
N GLU A 82 18.75 12.97 -61.49
CA GLU A 82 20.04 13.11 -60.80
C GLU A 82 19.87 12.79 -59.31
N ILE A 83 20.67 11.86 -58.80
CA ILE A 83 20.66 11.43 -57.40
C ILE A 83 21.16 12.59 -56.52
N SER A 84 20.24 13.42 -56.04
CA SER A 84 20.53 14.53 -55.12
C SER A 84 20.73 14.05 -53.67
N ILE A 85 20.23 12.85 -53.34
CA ILE A 85 20.37 12.21 -52.02
C ILE A 85 20.88 10.81 -52.22
N THR A 86 22.00 10.47 -51.58
CA THR A 86 22.60 9.15 -51.74
C THR A 86 21.84 8.10 -50.93
N PHE A 87 21.94 6.86 -51.37
CA PHE A 87 21.35 5.73 -50.66
C PHE A 87 21.84 5.64 -49.19
N ASP A 88 23.14 5.83 -48.96
CA ASP A 88 23.71 5.78 -47.60
C ASP A 88 23.14 6.90 -46.69
N GLN A 89 22.77 8.05 -47.26
CA GLN A 89 22.11 9.13 -46.51
C GLN A 89 20.70 8.72 -46.06
N LEU A 90 19.96 7.91 -46.82
CA LEU A 90 18.65 7.40 -46.39
C LEU A 90 18.76 6.47 -45.17
N GLU A 91 19.80 5.63 -45.15
CA GLU A 91 20.08 4.71 -44.04
C GLU A 91 20.56 5.48 -42.79
N GLU A 92 21.45 6.47 -42.97
CA GLU A 92 21.97 7.32 -41.87
C GLU A 92 20.86 8.15 -41.22
N LEU A 93 19.96 8.72 -42.02
CA LEU A 93 18.79 9.47 -41.53
C LEU A 93 17.74 8.57 -40.87
N GLY A 94 17.86 7.24 -40.99
CA GLY A 94 16.85 6.30 -40.52
C GLY A 94 15.55 6.38 -41.32
N CYS A 95 15.58 6.79 -42.59
CA CYS A 95 14.39 6.82 -43.44
C CYS A 95 14.06 5.44 -44.03
N VAL A 96 15.03 4.53 -44.11
CA VAL A 96 14.86 3.16 -44.62
C VAL A 96 15.53 2.11 -43.73
N SER A 97 15.08 0.85 -43.85
CA SER A 97 15.66 -0.34 -43.20
C SER A 97 15.41 -1.60 -44.05
N TYR A 98 16.13 -2.69 -43.78
CA TYR A 98 16.08 -3.93 -44.55
C TYR A 98 15.82 -5.18 -43.70
N TYR A 99 14.77 -5.16 -42.88
CA TYR A 99 14.36 -6.35 -42.13
C TYR A 99 14.04 -7.49 -43.08
N ALA A 100 14.55 -8.69 -42.79
CA ALA A 100 14.45 -9.87 -43.62
C ALA A 100 15.11 -9.72 -45.03
N GLY A 101 15.97 -8.72 -45.19
CA GLY A 101 16.52 -8.32 -46.49
C GLY A 101 15.50 -7.63 -47.40
N TRP A 102 14.39 -7.11 -46.86
CA TRP A 102 13.33 -6.42 -47.60
C TRP A 102 13.19 -4.96 -47.16
N LEU A 103 13.02 -4.05 -48.13
CA LEU A 103 12.90 -2.62 -47.89
C LEU A 103 11.71 -2.28 -47.00
N ARG A 104 11.99 -1.48 -45.99
CA ARG A 104 11.02 -0.77 -45.18
C ARG A 104 11.32 0.72 -45.11
N ILE A 105 10.26 1.52 -45.12
CA ILE A 105 10.31 2.97 -45.21
C ILE A 105 9.74 3.56 -43.92
N HIS A 106 10.55 4.32 -43.20
CA HIS A 106 10.27 4.97 -41.92
C HIS A 106 10.16 6.48 -42.13
N PHE A 107 9.09 6.93 -42.77
CA PHE A 107 8.92 8.36 -43.05
C PHE A 107 7.45 8.70 -43.21
N ARG A 108 6.87 9.54 -42.35
CA ARG A 108 5.49 9.98 -42.57
C ARG A 108 5.46 11.11 -43.60
N SER A 109 4.66 10.96 -44.66
CA SER A 109 4.49 12.05 -45.63
C SER A 109 3.92 13.27 -44.91
N PRO A 110 4.53 14.47 -45.05
CA PRO A 110 4.02 15.66 -44.42
C PRO A 110 2.64 16.03 -44.97
N ARG A 111 1.78 16.58 -44.10
CA ARG A 111 0.40 16.94 -44.48
C ARG A 111 0.32 18.14 -45.44
N GLN A 112 1.35 19.00 -45.47
CA GLN A 112 1.42 20.18 -46.34
C GLN A 112 2.81 20.24 -46.99
N LEU A 113 2.88 20.03 -48.30
CA LEU A 113 4.15 20.02 -49.05
C LEU A 113 4.79 21.42 -49.16
N ASP A 114 3.97 22.48 -49.11
CA ASP A 114 4.42 23.89 -49.12
C ASP A 114 5.21 24.27 -47.85
N ASP A 115 5.18 23.41 -46.82
CA ASP A 115 5.91 23.60 -45.58
C ASP A 115 7.37 23.12 -45.64
N MET A 116 7.76 22.40 -46.69
CA MET A 116 9.07 21.80 -46.83
C MET A 116 10.12 22.73 -47.43
N HIS A 117 11.33 22.70 -46.86
CA HIS A 117 12.49 23.36 -47.44
C HIS A 117 12.92 22.65 -48.74
N GLU A 118 13.45 23.39 -49.73
CA GLU A 118 13.84 22.84 -51.05
C GLU A 118 14.81 21.66 -50.94
N SER A 119 15.75 21.68 -49.99
CA SER A 119 16.69 20.56 -49.79
C SER A 119 16.08 19.28 -49.21
N VAL A 120 14.83 19.31 -48.75
CA VAL A 120 14.12 18.14 -48.20
C VAL A 120 13.14 17.54 -49.21
N LYS A 121 12.73 18.29 -50.24
CA LYS A 121 11.81 17.79 -51.27
C LYS A 121 12.34 16.54 -52.00
N PRO A 122 13.62 16.49 -52.44
CA PRO A 122 14.14 15.29 -53.09
C PRO A 122 14.13 14.05 -52.18
N LEU A 123 14.24 14.23 -50.85
CA LEU A 123 14.13 13.13 -49.89
C LEU A 123 12.71 12.57 -49.89
N ASN A 124 11.71 13.44 -49.81
CA ASN A 124 10.32 13.01 -49.83
C ASN A 124 9.98 12.34 -51.16
N ASP A 125 10.41 12.90 -52.29
CA ASP A 125 10.08 12.39 -53.62
C ASP A 125 10.69 10.99 -53.83
N MET A 126 11.95 10.79 -53.43
CA MET A 126 12.61 9.48 -53.43
C MET A 126 11.89 8.47 -52.54
N LEU A 127 11.45 8.88 -51.33
CA LEU A 127 10.72 7.98 -50.43
C LEU A 127 9.29 7.67 -50.93
N GLN A 128 8.63 8.59 -51.65
CA GLN A 128 7.37 8.29 -52.32
C GLN A 128 7.58 7.30 -53.47
N LEU A 129 8.62 7.47 -54.29
CA LEU A 129 8.96 6.54 -55.36
C LEU A 129 9.17 5.13 -54.80
N LEU A 130 9.98 4.98 -53.76
CA LEU A 130 10.22 3.69 -53.11
C LEU A 130 8.93 3.08 -52.52
N ARG A 131 7.99 3.91 -52.04
CA ARG A 131 6.65 3.45 -51.64
C ARG A 131 5.82 2.98 -52.82
N SER A 132 5.88 3.68 -53.95
CA SER A 132 5.19 3.30 -55.18
C SER A 132 5.68 1.95 -55.68
N LEU A 133 6.98 1.66 -55.61
CA LEU A 133 7.53 0.32 -55.92
C LEU A 133 6.97 -0.77 -55.00
N ARG A 134 6.92 -0.50 -53.69
CA ARG A 134 6.45 -1.48 -52.68
C ARG A 134 4.97 -1.79 -52.79
N TRP A 135 4.13 -0.78 -53.00
CA TRP A 135 2.67 -0.93 -52.99
C TRP A 135 2.04 -1.05 -54.38
N GLY A 136 2.83 -0.81 -55.45
CA GLY A 136 2.35 -0.86 -56.83
C GLY A 136 1.51 0.36 -57.21
N ASN A 137 1.85 1.54 -56.69
CA ASN A 137 1.20 2.80 -57.07
C ASN A 137 1.79 3.31 -58.39
N GLU A 138 1.19 4.33 -58.99
CA GLU A 138 1.76 5.04 -60.16
C GLU A 138 2.10 4.14 -61.37
N ARG A 139 1.36 3.02 -61.51
CA ARG A 139 1.54 1.96 -62.53
C ARG A 139 2.75 1.05 -62.32
N PHE A 140 3.49 1.19 -61.24
CA PHE A 140 4.51 0.20 -60.86
C PHE A 140 3.84 -1.14 -60.51
N VAL A 141 4.49 -2.24 -60.87
CA VAL A 141 4.06 -3.57 -60.45
C VAL A 141 4.62 -3.83 -59.06
N LYS A 142 3.73 -4.02 -58.06
CA LYS A 142 4.14 -4.46 -56.72
C LYS A 142 4.74 -5.87 -56.78
N PRO A 143 5.62 -6.27 -55.86
CA PRO A 143 6.11 -7.64 -55.79
C PRO A 143 4.96 -8.66 -55.66
N TYR A 144 5.05 -9.75 -56.41
CA TYR A 144 4.13 -10.89 -56.34
C TYR A 144 4.84 -12.15 -56.87
N PHE A 145 4.28 -13.32 -56.58
CA PHE A 145 4.77 -14.62 -57.02
C PHE A 145 3.97 -15.15 -58.19
N LYS A 146 4.65 -15.79 -59.13
CA LYS A 146 4.07 -16.40 -60.33
C LYS A 146 4.54 -17.83 -60.53
N LEU A 147 3.75 -18.62 -61.24
CA LEU A 147 4.15 -19.95 -61.71
C LEU A 147 3.49 -20.30 -63.06
N PRO A 148 4.07 -21.21 -63.86
CA PRO A 148 3.45 -21.64 -65.11
C PRO A 148 2.07 -22.30 -64.88
N ILE A 149 1.07 -21.94 -65.69
CA ILE A 149 -0.32 -22.45 -65.54
C ILE A 149 -0.38 -23.98 -65.67
N LYS A 150 0.44 -24.55 -66.55
CA LYS A 150 0.52 -26.02 -66.74
C LYS A 150 0.94 -26.72 -65.45
N LEU A 151 1.98 -26.19 -64.79
CA LEU A 151 2.48 -26.71 -63.52
C LEU A 151 1.44 -26.53 -62.40
N ALA A 152 0.76 -25.38 -62.34
CA ALA A 152 -0.30 -25.15 -61.36
C ALA A 152 -1.43 -26.20 -61.48
N LYS A 153 -1.88 -26.50 -62.72
CA LYS A 153 -2.93 -27.51 -62.96
C LYS A 153 -2.48 -28.93 -62.57
N GLU A 154 -1.22 -29.29 -62.82
CA GLU A 154 -0.64 -30.57 -62.41
C GLU A 154 -0.58 -30.72 -60.88
N LEU A 155 -0.16 -29.66 -60.17
CA LEU A 155 -0.06 -29.64 -58.70
C LEU A 155 -1.43 -29.71 -58.00
N LEU A 156 -2.48 -29.14 -58.60
CA LEU A 156 -3.82 -29.10 -58.00
C LEU A 156 -4.69 -30.32 -58.33
N ALA A 157 -4.42 -31.04 -59.41
CA ALA A 157 -5.15 -32.25 -59.79
C ALA A 157 -5.36 -33.29 -58.65
N PRO A 158 -4.39 -33.54 -57.74
CA PRO A 158 -4.58 -34.45 -56.60
C PRO A 158 -5.26 -33.81 -55.38
N LEU A 159 -5.41 -32.48 -55.32
CA LEU A 159 -5.89 -31.76 -54.13
C LEU A 159 -7.34 -31.27 -54.28
N THR A 160 -7.75 -30.92 -55.50
CA THR A 160 -9.04 -30.26 -55.80
C THR A 160 -9.49 -30.56 -57.23
N PRO A 161 -10.79 -30.44 -57.55
CA PRO A 161 -11.28 -30.48 -58.93
C PRO A 161 -10.63 -29.40 -59.80
N ALA A 162 -10.49 -29.64 -61.11
CA ALA A 162 -9.81 -28.73 -62.03
C ALA A 162 -10.44 -27.31 -62.12
N GLN A 163 -11.72 -27.17 -61.79
CA GLN A 163 -12.45 -25.88 -61.75
C GLN A 163 -12.06 -25.00 -60.57
N TYR A 164 -11.46 -25.57 -59.52
CA TYR A 164 -11.11 -24.84 -58.29
C TYR A 164 -10.09 -23.71 -58.52
N LEU A 165 -9.25 -23.81 -59.56
CA LEU A 165 -8.30 -22.76 -59.92
C LEU A 165 -9.01 -21.47 -60.38
N ASP A 166 -10.13 -21.61 -61.07
CA ASP A 166 -10.91 -20.49 -61.61
C ASP A 166 -11.73 -19.81 -60.49
N ASP A 167 -11.97 -20.51 -59.38
CA ASP A 167 -12.71 -20.05 -58.21
C ASP A 167 -11.81 -19.41 -57.13
N LEU A 168 -10.47 -19.47 -57.27
CA LEU A 168 -9.52 -18.87 -56.34
C LEU A 168 -9.39 -17.35 -56.59
N GLU A 169 -9.97 -16.54 -55.71
CA GLU A 169 -9.93 -15.07 -55.81
C GLU A 169 -8.49 -14.50 -55.84
N CYS A 170 -7.55 -15.19 -55.19
CA CYS A 170 -6.15 -14.77 -55.11
C CYS A 170 -5.30 -15.16 -56.33
N ALA A 171 -5.87 -15.83 -57.35
CA ALA A 171 -5.13 -16.29 -58.51
C ALA A 171 -5.63 -15.62 -59.81
N ARG A 172 -4.71 -15.05 -60.60
CA ARG A 172 -5.01 -14.39 -61.86
C ARG A 172 -4.17 -14.96 -63.00
N ILE A 173 -4.81 -15.28 -64.12
CA ILE A 173 -4.12 -15.74 -65.32
C ILE A 173 -3.55 -14.54 -66.08
N GLU A 174 -2.23 -14.53 -66.26
CA GLU A 174 -1.48 -13.52 -67.02
C GLU A 174 -0.60 -14.21 -68.09
N GLY A 175 -1.15 -14.33 -69.31
CA GLY A 175 -0.47 -15.04 -70.41
C GLY A 175 -0.31 -16.54 -70.12
N GLU A 176 0.94 -17.03 -70.11
CA GLU A 176 1.28 -18.43 -69.78
C GLU A 176 1.49 -18.68 -68.28
N TYR A 177 1.37 -17.65 -67.46
CA TYR A 177 1.64 -17.69 -66.02
C TYR A 177 0.37 -17.44 -65.20
N LEU A 178 0.35 -18.03 -64.00
CA LEU A 178 -0.59 -17.75 -62.94
C LEU A 178 0.09 -16.79 -61.95
N ALA A 179 -0.43 -15.57 -61.84
CA ALA A 179 -0.05 -14.60 -60.84
C ALA A 179 -0.84 -14.83 -59.55
N LEU A 180 -0.15 -14.92 -58.42
CA LEU A 180 -0.78 -15.04 -57.10
C LEU A 180 -0.80 -13.65 -56.47
N ASN A 181 -1.96 -13.16 -56.07
CA ASN A 181 -2.13 -11.87 -55.41
C ASN A 181 -3.01 -12.07 -54.18
N LEU A 182 -2.38 -12.29 -53.04
CA LEU A 182 -3.08 -12.47 -51.78
C LEU A 182 -3.35 -11.12 -51.12
N ASP A 183 -4.55 -10.97 -50.56
CA ASP A 183 -4.83 -9.90 -49.61
C ASP A 183 -4.20 -10.21 -48.25
N ALA A 184 -3.78 -9.17 -47.52
CA ALA A 184 -3.13 -9.32 -46.22
C ALA A 184 -3.97 -10.09 -45.18
N ASN A 185 -5.30 -10.08 -45.31
CA ASN A 185 -6.21 -10.82 -44.43
C ASN A 185 -6.38 -12.31 -44.81
N SER A 186 -5.88 -12.72 -45.98
CA SER A 186 -5.97 -14.09 -46.49
C SER A 186 -4.83 -14.99 -45.97
N TYR A 187 -3.83 -14.40 -45.31
CA TYR A 187 -2.66 -15.10 -44.80
C TYR A 187 -2.78 -15.34 -43.29
N ASP A 188 -2.96 -16.61 -42.91
CA ASP A 188 -3.13 -17.04 -41.53
C ASP A 188 -2.13 -18.14 -41.10
N ASP A 189 -2.23 -18.59 -39.86
CA ASP A 189 -1.32 -19.59 -39.29
C ASP A 189 -1.42 -20.96 -39.99
N TYR A 190 -2.55 -21.29 -40.64
CA TYR A 190 -2.72 -22.53 -41.42
C TYR A 190 -2.02 -22.45 -42.77
N LEU A 191 -2.14 -21.33 -43.48
CA LEU A 191 -1.39 -21.11 -44.73
C LEU A 191 0.12 -21.14 -44.45
N SER A 192 0.57 -20.47 -43.39
CA SER A 192 1.95 -20.51 -42.92
C SER A 192 2.44 -21.94 -42.62
N PHE A 193 1.60 -22.73 -41.93
CA PHE A 193 1.86 -24.14 -41.62
C PHE A 193 2.03 -25.02 -42.87
N TYR A 194 1.06 -24.98 -43.80
CA TYR A 194 1.13 -25.80 -45.00
C TYR A 194 2.26 -25.37 -45.93
N LEU A 195 2.52 -24.07 -46.04
CA LEU A 195 3.62 -23.55 -46.86
C LEU A 195 4.97 -24.07 -46.38
N TRP A 196 5.22 -24.01 -45.06
CA TRP A 196 6.45 -24.57 -44.50
C TRP A 196 6.62 -26.05 -44.82
N ARG A 197 5.56 -26.85 -44.66
CA ARG A 197 5.58 -28.30 -44.92
C ARG A 197 5.82 -28.64 -46.39
N GLU A 198 5.31 -27.86 -47.34
CA GLU A 198 5.58 -28.09 -48.75
C GLU A 198 7.02 -27.66 -49.11
N LEU A 199 7.50 -26.53 -48.59
CA LEU A 199 8.84 -26.03 -48.90
C LEU A 199 9.96 -26.96 -48.44
N ILE A 200 9.87 -27.55 -47.25
CA ILE A 200 10.90 -28.49 -46.74
C ILE A 200 10.93 -29.83 -47.47
N LYS A 201 9.89 -30.17 -48.25
CA LYS A 201 9.92 -31.33 -49.16
C LYS A 201 10.67 -31.01 -50.45
N LEU A 202 10.61 -29.76 -50.90
CA LEU A 202 11.14 -29.30 -52.18
C LEU A 202 12.57 -28.76 -52.08
N LYS A 203 12.93 -28.19 -50.93
CA LYS A 203 14.17 -27.42 -50.73
C LYS A 203 14.88 -27.85 -49.45
N ARG A 204 16.17 -27.51 -49.34
CA ARG A 204 16.91 -27.61 -48.07
C ARG A 204 16.30 -26.65 -47.04
N PRO A 205 16.39 -26.94 -45.73
CA PRO A 205 15.76 -26.13 -44.68
C PRO A 205 16.07 -24.62 -44.76
N GLU A 206 17.32 -24.24 -44.99
CA GLU A 206 17.74 -22.83 -45.13
C GLU A 206 17.07 -22.14 -46.32
N GLU A 207 17.06 -22.79 -47.49
CA GLU A 207 16.43 -22.29 -48.72
C GLU A 207 14.91 -22.26 -48.60
N ALA A 208 14.33 -23.27 -47.94
CA ALA A 208 12.91 -23.33 -47.61
C ALA A 208 12.52 -22.16 -46.71
N PHE A 209 13.32 -21.86 -45.68
CA PHE A 209 13.05 -20.77 -44.74
C PHE A 209 13.13 -19.41 -45.43
N LYS A 210 14.16 -19.20 -46.27
CA LYS A 210 14.28 -17.97 -47.07
C LYS A 210 13.09 -17.76 -48.01
N HIS A 211 12.67 -18.83 -48.70
CA HIS A 211 11.52 -18.76 -49.60
C HIS A 211 10.21 -18.48 -48.82
N TRP A 212 10.01 -19.16 -47.69
CA TRP A 212 8.88 -18.93 -46.80
C TRP A 212 8.82 -17.47 -46.32
N LEU A 213 9.97 -16.92 -45.93
CA LEU A 213 10.10 -15.53 -45.50
C LEU A 213 9.84 -14.54 -46.64
N ASP A 214 10.33 -14.82 -47.86
CA ASP A 214 10.07 -13.98 -49.04
C ASP A 214 8.57 -13.92 -49.38
N VAL A 215 7.86 -15.05 -49.31
CA VAL A 215 6.40 -15.09 -49.49
C VAL A 215 5.70 -14.20 -48.47
N LEU A 216 6.11 -14.29 -47.21
CA LEU A 216 5.52 -13.50 -46.14
C LEU A 216 5.79 -12.00 -46.27
N MET A 217 7.02 -11.61 -46.62
CA MET A 217 7.36 -10.19 -46.77
C MET A 217 6.66 -9.53 -47.97
N VAL A 218 6.26 -10.32 -48.97
CA VAL A 218 5.52 -9.84 -50.15
C VAL A 218 4.03 -9.64 -49.83
N TYR A 219 3.39 -10.62 -49.20
CA TYR A 219 1.92 -10.60 -49.02
C TYR A 219 1.44 -10.18 -47.63
N CYS A 220 2.32 -10.20 -46.63
CA CYS A 220 1.92 -10.03 -45.24
C CYS A 220 2.66 -8.85 -44.59
N GLY A 221 1.92 -8.03 -43.85
CA GLY A 221 2.49 -6.93 -43.05
C GLY A 221 3.08 -7.38 -41.70
N TYR A 222 2.85 -8.64 -41.33
CA TYR A 222 3.33 -9.33 -40.12
C TYR A 222 3.69 -10.79 -40.47
N LEU A 223 4.52 -11.48 -39.68
CA LEU A 223 4.89 -12.88 -39.93
C LEU A 223 4.09 -13.83 -39.04
N PRO A 224 2.93 -14.37 -39.47
CA PRO A 224 2.23 -15.40 -38.71
C PRO A 224 3.11 -16.64 -38.59
N ALA A 225 3.34 -17.06 -37.35
CA ALA A 225 4.05 -18.28 -37.06
C ALA A 225 3.28 -19.48 -37.62
N PRO A 226 3.96 -20.51 -38.15
CA PRO A 226 3.27 -21.74 -38.52
C PRO A 226 2.61 -22.34 -37.28
N LYS A 227 1.43 -22.97 -37.43
CA LYS A 227 0.80 -23.75 -36.34
C LYS A 227 1.69 -24.93 -35.93
N ILE A 228 2.59 -24.69 -34.99
CA ILE A 228 3.62 -25.66 -34.59
C ILE A 228 3.06 -26.90 -33.91
N GLU A 229 1.90 -26.80 -33.27
CA GLU A 229 1.20 -27.96 -32.69
C GLU A 229 0.85 -29.03 -33.74
N LEU A 230 0.76 -28.64 -35.01
CA LEU A 230 0.47 -29.53 -36.13
C LEU A 230 1.73 -30.04 -36.84
N LEU A 231 2.92 -29.48 -36.55
CA LEU A 231 4.19 -29.91 -37.14
C LEU A 231 4.72 -31.14 -36.41
N SER A 232 5.34 -32.06 -37.14
CA SER A 232 6.14 -33.11 -36.50
C SER A 232 7.39 -32.51 -35.84
N ILE A 233 7.94 -33.24 -34.85
CA ILE A 233 9.14 -32.80 -34.11
C ILE A 233 10.30 -32.45 -35.06
N GLU A 234 10.48 -33.23 -36.13
CA GLU A 234 11.53 -33.00 -37.12
C GLU A 234 11.27 -31.73 -37.97
N GLU A 235 10.05 -31.54 -38.46
CA GLU A 235 9.67 -30.34 -39.23
C GLU A 235 9.81 -29.06 -38.39
N ARG A 236 9.50 -29.15 -37.10
CA ARG A 236 9.67 -28.08 -36.12
C ARG A 236 11.15 -27.76 -35.87
N GLN A 237 11.99 -28.75 -35.60
CA GLN A 237 13.42 -28.55 -35.36
C GLN A 237 14.13 -27.89 -36.54
N LYS A 238 13.76 -28.29 -37.78
CA LYS A 238 14.26 -27.66 -39.01
C LYS A 238 13.88 -26.18 -39.07
N PHE A 239 12.64 -25.84 -38.72
CA PHE A 239 12.19 -24.44 -38.70
C PHE A 239 12.95 -23.61 -37.66
N GLU A 240 13.02 -24.10 -36.42
CA GLU A 240 13.69 -23.42 -35.30
C GLU A 240 15.18 -23.15 -35.62
N SER A 241 15.87 -24.15 -36.17
CA SER A 241 17.29 -24.04 -36.51
C SER A 241 17.53 -23.03 -37.65
N SER A 242 16.75 -23.09 -38.73
CA SER A 242 16.85 -22.13 -39.83
C SER A 242 16.45 -20.71 -39.41
N PHE A 243 15.47 -20.55 -38.52
CA PHE A 243 15.11 -19.25 -37.96
C PHE A 243 16.24 -18.65 -37.12
N PHE A 244 16.84 -19.45 -36.25
CA PHE A 244 17.96 -18.99 -35.40
C PHE A 244 19.19 -18.59 -36.22
N GLU A 245 19.56 -19.41 -37.21
CA GLU A 245 20.64 -19.09 -38.15
C GLU A 245 20.36 -17.79 -38.92
N TYR A 246 19.10 -17.61 -39.34
CA TYR A 246 18.68 -16.39 -40.00
C TYR A 246 18.84 -15.14 -39.12
N LEU A 247 18.34 -15.16 -37.88
CA LEU A 247 18.52 -14.07 -36.90
C LEU A 247 20.00 -13.76 -36.67
N SER A 248 20.85 -14.79 -36.70
CA SER A 248 22.29 -14.63 -36.55
C SER A 248 22.93 -13.97 -37.77
N SER A 249 22.37 -14.13 -38.96
CA SER A 249 22.91 -13.56 -40.21
C SER A 249 22.37 -12.16 -40.55
N ASP A 250 21.19 -11.76 -40.06
CA ASP A 250 20.54 -10.50 -40.47
C ASP A 250 21.22 -9.25 -39.89
N THR A 251 21.99 -8.55 -40.73
CA THR A 251 22.75 -7.35 -40.36
C THR A 251 21.88 -6.20 -39.86
N GLU A 252 20.61 -6.13 -40.26
CA GLU A 252 19.67 -5.10 -39.82
C GLU A 252 19.40 -5.21 -38.31
N LEU A 253 19.51 -6.40 -37.72
CA LEU A 253 19.36 -6.57 -36.27
C LEU A 253 20.53 -5.96 -35.47
N ASN A 254 21.64 -5.64 -36.13
CA ASN A 254 22.82 -5.01 -35.56
C ASN A 254 22.82 -3.47 -35.68
N THR A 255 21.74 -2.85 -36.17
CA THR A 255 21.65 -1.40 -36.30
C THR A 255 21.79 -0.71 -34.93
N SER A 256 22.56 0.39 -34.89
CA SER A 256 22.79 1.16 -33.67
C SER A 256 21.52 1.81 -33.13
N TRP A 257 21.50 2.08 -31.82
CA TRP A 257 20.38 2.76 -31.17
C TRP A 257 20.11 4.17 -31.73
N SER A 258 21.15 4.88 -32.15
CA SER A 258 21.02 6.21 -32.77
C SER A 258 20.18 6.19 -34.05
N ILE A 259 20.40 5.21 -34.93
CA ILE A 259 19.64 5.06 -36.17
C ILE A 259 18.20 4.60 -35.87
N ILE A 260 18.02 3.70 -34.90
CA ILE A 260 16.69 3.27 -34.44
C ILE A 260 15.87 4.48 -33.94
N HIS A 261 16.50 5.35 -33.15
CA HIS A 261 15.88 6.59 -32.67
C HIS A 261 15.49 7.52 -33.83
N ASN A 262 16.40 7.71 -34.79
CA ASN A 262 16.10 8.49 -35.99
C ASN A 262 14.87 7.93 -36.74
N ARG A 263 14.80 6.61 -36.95
CA ARG A 263 13.64 5.96 -37.59
C ARG A 263 12.33 6.27 -36.90
N TYR A 264 12.29 6.21 -35.56
CA TYR A 264 11.10 6.54 -34.79
C TYR A 264 10.65 7.99 -34.99
N ILE A 265 11.60 8.93 -34.99
CA ILE A 265 11.30 10.35 -35.24
C ILE A 265 10.77 10.53 -36.65
N MET A 266 11.44 9.95 -37.66
CA MET A 266 11.04 10.07 -39.06
C MET A 266 9.63 9.49 -39.31
N GLU A 267 9.28 8.38 -38.67
CA GLU A 267 8.00 7.71 -38.85
C GLU A 267 6.84 8.39 -38.09
N ASN A 268 7.09 8.97 -36.91
CA ASN A 268 6.00 9.47 -36.06
C ASN A 268 5.96 10.98 -35.85
N HIS A 269 7.11 11.66 -35.96
CA HIS A 269 7.27 13.04 -35.49
C HIS A 269 7.89 13.99 -36.51
N ILE A 270 8.20 13.55 -37.73
CA ILE A 270 8.88 14.37 -38.76
C ILE A 270 8.20 15.73 -39.01
N ASP A 271 6.87 15.81 -38.94
CA ASP A 271 6.12 17.07 -39.09
C ASP A 271 6.59 18.18 -38.14
N ARG A 272 6.98 17.84 -36.90
CA ARG A 272 7.51 18.80 -35.91
C ARG A 272 8.91 19.30 -36.23
N TRP A 273 9.60 18.62 -37.14
CA TRP A 273 11.01 18.82 -37.46
C TRP A 273 11.22 19.47 -38.84
N LEU A 274 10.16 19.56 -39.65
CA LEU A 274 10.19 20.23 -40.96
C LEU A 274 10.05 21.75 -40.87
N THR A 275 9.46 22.28 -39.79
CA THR A 275 9.24 23.73 -39.60
C THR A 275 9.54 24.17 -38.19
N GLU A 276 10.26 25.29 -38.05
CA GLU A 276 10.35 26.03 -36.81
C GLU A 276 9.06 26.85 -36.62
N ARG A 277 8.39 26.68 -35.48
CA ARG A 277 7.10 27.34 -35.18
C ARG A 277 7.20 28.11 -33.87
N ASN A 278 6.65 29.33 -33.86
CA ASN A 278 6.28 30.02 -32.63
C ASN A 278 4.78 29.78 -32.39
N GLU A 279 4.45 29.07 -31.32
CA GLU A 279 3.07 28.97 -30.86
C GLU A 279 2.79 30.14 -29.91
N VAL A 280 1.89 31.03 -30.34
CA VAL A 280 1.36 32.07 -29.47
C VAL A 280 -0.06 31.65 -29.12
N ILE A 281 -0.24 31.22 -27.87
CA ILE A 281 -1.56 30.92 -27.34
C ILE A 281 -2.21 32.24 -26.94
N HIS A 282 -3.13 32.72 -27.77
CA HIS A 282 -3.98 33.84 -27.40
C HIS A 282 -5.13 33.32 -26.53
N LEU A 283 -4.99 33.52 -25.22
CA LEU A 283 -6.07 33.35 -24.26
C LEU A 283 -6.89 34.65 -24.23
N ASP A 284 -7.97 34.70 -24.99
CA ASP A 284 -8.94 35.78 -24.86
C ASP A 284 -9.92 35.41 -23.73
N ILE A 285 -9.61 35.85 -22.52
CA ILE A 285 -10.44 35.59 -21.33
C ILE A 285 -11.61 36.57 -21.35
N ASN A 286 -12.65 36.26 -22.12
CA ASN A 286 -13.88 37.03 -22.12
C ASN A 286 -14.93 36.35 -21.25
N VAL A 287 -15.43 37.06 -20.23
CA VAL A 287 -16.37 36.55 -19.21
C VAL A 287 -17.75 36.16 -19.81
N TYR A 288 -17.98 36.44 -21.09
CA TYR A 288 -19.28 36.36 -21.75
C TYR A 288 -19.42 35.28 -22.84
N SER A 289 -18.37 34.54 -23.20
CA SER A 289 -18.46 33.48 -24.22
C SER A 289 -18.20 32.11 -23.60
N ASP A 290 -19.13 31.18 -23.79
CA ASP A 290 -18.82 29.74 -23.69
C ASP A 290 -17.55 29.48 -24.50
N MET A 291 -16.60 28.76 -23.92
CA MET A 291 -15.28 28.44 -24.47
C MET A 291 -15.37 28.07 -25.96
N THR A 292 -15.31 29.07 -26.85
CA THR A 292 -15.06 28.85 -28.26
C THR A 292 -13.59 28.50 -28.35
N GLU A 293 -13.31 27.36 -29.00
CA GLU A 293 -11.96 26.85 -29.27
C GLU A 293 -10.98 28.01 -29.42
N THR A 294 -10.06 28.14 -28.45
CA THR A 294 -9.03 29.17 -28.49
C THR A 294 -8.25 28.99 -29.79
N PRO A 295 -8.25 29.98 -30.71
CA PRO A 295 -7.50 29.85 -31.94
C PRO A 295 -6.02 29.85 -31.58
N THR A 296 -5.41 28.67 -31.61
CA THR A 296 -3.97 28.51 -31.43
C THR A 296 -3.32 29.04 -32.71
N TYR A 297 -2.83 30.27 -32.68
CA TYR A 297 -2.10 30.83 -33.81
C TYR A 297 -0.65 30.34 -33.75
N SER A 298 -0.37 29.26 -34.47
CA SER A 298 1.00 28.86 -34.77
C SER A 298 1.54 29.71 -35.90
N ARG A 299 2.51 30.61 -35.61
CA ARG A 299 3.23 31.36 -36.65
C ARG A 299 4.45 30.56 -37.07
N ARG A 300 4.48 30.12 -38.34
CA ARG A 300 5.67 29.51 -38.96
C ARG A 300 6.79 30.55 -39.02
N LEU A 301 7.95 30.21 -38.44
CA LEU A 301 9.15 31.06 -38.48
C LEU A 301 9.98 30.74 -39.72
N ARG A 302 10.32 29.46 -39.91
CA ARG A 302 11.23 29.01 -40.97
C ARG A 302 11.02 27.53 -41.33
N ALA A 303 11.24 27.19 -42.61
CA ALA A 303 11.36 25.81 -43.07
C ALA A 303 12.76 25.25 -42.77
N MET A 304 12.84 24.05 -42.22
CA MET A 304 14.11 23.42 -41.81
C MET A 304 14.78 22.74 -43.01
N SER A 305 16.06 23.03 -43.25
CA SER A 305 16.84 22.36 -44.29
C SER A 305 17.24 20.94 -43.88
N LEU A 306 17.67 20.12 -44.84
CA LEU A 306 18.15 18.77 -44.55
C LEU A 306 19.31 18.74 -43.53
N ASP A 307 20.22 19.72 -43.58
CA ASP A 307 21.32 19.83 -42.62
C ASP A 307 20.82 20.24 -41.23
N ASP A 308 19.81 21.11 -41.14
CA ASP A 308 19.17 21.45 -39.86
C ASP A 308 18.50 20.22 -39.23
N ILE A 309 17.86 19.38 -40.04
CA ILE A 309 17.24 18.12 -39.59
C ILE A 309 18.33 17.16 -39.09
N LYS A 310 19.42 16.95 -39.84
CA LYS A 310 20.56 16.13 -39.42
C LYS A 310 21.16 16.61 -38.10
N HIS A 311 21.39 17.91 -38.00
CA HIS A 311 21.92 18.53 -36.79
C HIS A 311 21.00 18.29 -35.59
N ASN A 312 19.70 18.56 -35.74
CA ASN A 312 18.74 18.35 -34.66
C ASN A 312 18.64 16.87 -34.26
N LEU A 313 18.70 15.94 -35.22
CA LEU A 313 18.65 14.51 -34.94
C LEU A 313 19.86 14.10 -34.10
N SER A 314 21.06 14.54 -34.48
CA SER A 314 22.27 14.31 -33.68
C SER A 314 22.18 14.90 -32.27
N LYS A 315 21.52 16.06 -32.11
CA LYS A 315 21.33 16.71 -30.81
C LYS A 315 20.28 16.02 -29.94
N ALA A 316 19.25 15.45 -30.54
CA ALA A 316 18.18 14.75 -29.83
C ALA A 316 18.49 13.27 -29.59
N GLN A 317 19.59 12.75 -30.15
CA GLN A 317 20.01 11.40 -29.86
C GLN A 317 20.28 11.23 -28.36
N PRO A 318 19.70 10.19 -27.73
CA PRO A 318 20.02 9.87 -26.35
C PRO A 318 21.51 9.46 -26.24
N LYS A 319 22.24 10.06 -25.29
CA LYS A 319 23.64 9.69 -24.95
C LYS A 319 23.70 8.20 -24.59
N ASP A 320 24.73 7.45 -25.00
CA ASP A 320 24.89 6.00 -24.76
C ASP A 320 24.16 5.48 -23.51
N GLN A 321 22.90 5.07 -23.71
CA GLN A 321 21.99 4.70 -22.64
C GLN A 321 22.17 3.22 -22.36
N ASN A 322 22.29 2.86 -21.08
CA ASN A 322 22.15 1.47 -20.69
C ASN A 322 20.78 0.92 -21.14
N LEU A 323 20.61 -0.40 -21.20
CA LEU A 323 19.36 -1.06 -21.64
C LEU A 323 18.08 -0.46 -20.98
N ARG A 324 18.18 0.06 -19.77
CA ARG A 324 17.03 0.44 -18.94
C ARG A 324 16.61 1.87 -19.11
N GLU A 325 17.56 2.74 -19.34
CA GLU A 325 17.31 4.09 -19.83
C GLU A 325 16.63 4.02 -21.19
N ARG A 326 17.07 3.12 -22.08
CA ARG A 326 16.39 2.84 -23.35
C ARG A 326 14.95 2.37 -23.12
N ILE A 327 14.74 1.33 -22.30
CA ILE A 327 13.39 0.83 -21.97
C ILE A 327 12.50 1.93 -21.36
N SER A 328 13.03 2.72 -20.42
CA SER A 328 12.33 3.83 -19.77
C SER A 328 11.91 4.90 -20.78
N TRP A 329 12.82 5.27 -21.69
CA TRP A 329 12.55 6.23 -22.76
C TRP A 329 11.49 5.70 -23.74
N CYS A 330 11.56 4.41 -24.12
CA CYS A 330 10.54 3.77 -24.94
C CYS A 330 9.16 3.83 -24.26
N LYS A 331 9.07 3.50 -22.97
CA LYS A 331 7.83 3.57 -22.18
C LYS A 331 7.28 5.01 -22.11
N ALA A 332 8.14 6.01 -21.90
CA ALA A 332 7.73 7.41 -21.81
C ALA A 332 7.25 7.98 -23.16
N SER A 333 7.74 7.44 -24.28
CA SER A 333 7.42 7.94 -25.62
C SER A 333 6.04 7.53 -26.13
N GLY A 334 5.27 6.73 -25.37
CA GLY A 334 3.83 6.46 -25.53
C GLY A 334 3.43 5.63 -26.76
N ASN A 335 3.98 5.96 -27.93
CA ASN A 335 3.71 5.34 -29.24
C ASN A 335 4.91 4.57 -29.80
N TYR A 336 5.99 4.46 -29.02
CA TYR A 336 7.22 3.77 -29.45
C TYR A 336 7.01 2.27 -29.70
N SER A 337 6.04 1.66 -29.01
CA SER A 337 5.66 0.27 -29.20
C SER A 337 4.99 0.00 -30.54
N ASP A 338 4.25 0.97 -31.08
CA ASP A 338 3.50 0.79 -32.32
C ASP A 338 4.45 0.92 -33.53
N PHE A 339 5.54 1.67 -33.35
CA PHE A 339 6.67 1.77 -34.27
C PHE A 339 7.43 0.44 -34.44
N PHE A 340 7.54 -0.37 -33.38
CA PHE A 340 8.15 -1.69 -33.45
C PHE A 340 7.16 -2.81 -33.78
N PHE A 341 5.86 -2.65 -33.51
CA PHE A 341 4.76 -3.58 -33.86
C PHE A 341 4.60 -3.86 -35.36
N THR A 342 5.46 -3.26 -36.15
CA THR A 342 5.53 -3.33 -37.61
C THR A 342 6.84 -4.00 -38.06
N THR A 343 7.73 -4.41 -37.13
CA THR A 343 8.85 -5.29 -37.46
C THR A 343 8.33 -6.71 -37.64
N PRO A 344 8.72 -7.38 -38.74
CA PRO A 344 8.14 -8.67 -39.09
C PRO A 344 8.42 -9.76 -38.03
N TYR A 345 9.44 -9.57 -37.19
CA TYR A 345 9.95 -10.58 -36.26
C TYR A 345 9.16 -10.77 -34.98
N GLU A 346 8.31 -9.84 -34.56
CA GLU A 346 7.74 -9.86 -33.20
C GLU A 346 6.84 -11.06 -32.96
N SER A 347 5.93 -11.36 -33.88
CA SER A 347 5.02 -12.51 -33.78
C SER A 347 5.77 -13.84 -33.81
N LEU A 348 6.84 -13.95 -34.61
CA LEU A 348 7.68 -15.15 -34.65
C LEU A 348 8.53 -15.31 -33.39
N LEU A 349 9.15 -14.23 -32.90
CA LEU A 349 9.94 -14.25 -31.68
C LEU A 349 9.06 -14.55 -30.46
N LEU A 350 7.85 -13.98 -30.40
CA LEU A 350 6.89 -14.28 -29.33
C LEU A 350 6.52 -15.76 -29.35
N ALA A 351 6.12 -16.28 -30.52
CA ALA A 351 5.76 -17.67 -30.67
C ALA A 351 6.95 -18.59 -30.35
N TYR A 352 8.15 -18.24 -30.80
CA TYR A 352 9.39 -18.97 -30.50
C TYR A 352 9.68 -19.02 -28.99
N ILE A 353 9.51 -17.91 -28.26
CA ILE A 353 9.64 -17.87 -26.80
C ILE A 353 8.57 -18.75 -26.14
N GLU A 354 7.31 -18.61 -26.55
CA GLU A 354 6.19 -19.40 -26.01
C GLU A 354 6.38 -20.92 -26.24
N TRP A 355 6.97 -21.33 -27.37
CA TRP A 355 7.25 -22.73 -27.66
C TRP A 355 8.43 -23.32 -26.87
N THR A 356 9.38 -22.47 -26.47
CA THR A 356 10.65 -22.86 -25.85
C THR A 356 10.65 -22.71 -24.34
N LEU A 357 9.62 -22.08 -23.78
CA LEU A 357 9.42 -21.85 -22.36
C LEU A 357 8.23 -22.67 -21.84
N ARG A 358 8.44 -23.40 -20.74
CA ARG A 358 7.36 -24.08 -20.02
C ARG A 358 7.45 -23.83 -18.52
N ILE A 359 6.34 -23.38 -17.96
CA ILE A 359 6.15 -23.18 -16.51
C ILE A 359 4.93 -23.99 -16.05
N GLU A 360 5.20 -25.05 -15.30
CA GLU A 360 4.24 -26.01 -14.75
C GLU A 360 4.49 -26.21 -13.24
N PRO A 361 3.53 -26.79 -12.47
CA PRO A 361 3.63 -26.87 -11.01
C PRO A 361 4.93 -27.49 -10.48
N ARG A 362 5.59 -28.36 -11.25
CA ARG A 362 6.83 -29.06 -10.85
C ARG A 362 8.02 -28.80 -11.77
N PHE A 363 7.85 -27.94 -12.77
CA PHE A 363 8.81 -27.82 -13.86
C PHE A 363 8.87 -26.40 -14.41
N PHE A 364 10.08 -25.84 -14.37
CA PHE A 364 10.44 -24.63 -15.10
C PHE A 364 11.55 -25.01 -16.07
N SER A 365 11.28 -24.90 -17.36
CA SER A 365 12.28 -25.16 -18.40
C SER A 365 12.28 -24.11 -19.48
N ALA A 366 13.47 -23.63 -19.79
CA ALA A 366 13.79 -22.98 -21.04
C ALA A 366 14.63 -23.94 -21.88
N SER A 367 14.34 -24.00 -23.18
CA SER A 367 15.19 -24.73 -24.12
C SER A 367 16.55 -24.05 -24.28
N GLU A 368 17.57 -24.81 -24.69
CA GLU A 368 18.87 -24.28 -25.09
C GLU A 368 18.76 -23.23 -26.21
N ALA A 369 17.75 -23.39 -27.09
CA ALA A 369 17.49 -22.48 -28.19
C ALA A 369 17.06 -21.07 -27.72
N LEU A 370 16.42 -20.97 -26.55
CA LEU A 370 16.08 -19.69 -25.92
C LEU A 370 17.31 -19.04 -25.29
N GLU A 371 18.21 -19.82 -24.68
CA GLU A 371 19.47 -19.30 -24.15
C GLU A 371 20.36 -18.75 -25.26
N ASN A 372 20.46 -19.45 -26.39
CA ASN A 372 21.19 -18.98 -27.57
C ASN A 372 20.64 -17.65 -28.11
N LEU A 373 19.31 -17.46 -28.08
CA LEU A 373 18.68 -16.18 -28.46
C LEU A 373 19.10 -15.05 -27.51
N PHE A 374 19.16 -15.33 -26.21
CA PHE A 374 19.61 -14.37 -25.20
C PHE A 374 21.10 -14.06 -25.28
N HIS A 375 21.93 -14.96 -25.79
CA HIS A 375 23.32 -14.66 -26.11
C HIS A 375 23.45 -13.80 -27.37
N LEU A 376 22.66 -14.10 -28.40
CA LEU A 376 22.68 -13.36 -29.67
C LEU A 376 22.27 -11.89 -29.49
N ARG A 377 21.27 -11.61 -28.63
CA ARG A 377 20.76 -10.26 -28.39
C ARG A 377 21.83 -9.26 -27.94
N CYS A 378 22.84 -9.71 -27.19
CA CYS A 378 23.85 -8.84 -26.59
C CYS A 378 24.66 -8.08 -27.66
N ASN A 379 24.75 -8.63 -28.86
CA ASN A 379 25.46 -8.02 -30.00
C ASN A 379 24.48 -7.50 -31.08
N ARG A 380 23.18 -7.36 -30.76
CA ARG A 380 22.12 -7.02 -31.71
C ARG A 380 21.13 -6.04 -31.06
N PRO A 381 21.40 -4.71 -31.10
CA PRO A 381 20.59 -3.73 -30.38
C PRO A 381 19.12 -3.71 -30.78
N VAL A 382 18.78 -3.97 -32.05
CA VAL A 382 17.38 -4.08 -32.49
C VAL A 382 16.71 -5.28 -31.84
N LEU A 383 17.36 -6.46 -31.88
CA LEU A 383 16.83 -7.68 -31.29
C LEU A 383 16.63 -7.52 -29.77
N GLU A 384 17.59 -6.88 -29.09
CA GLU A 384 17.49 -6.58 -27.67
C GLU A 384 16.26 -5.71 -27.33
N ASN A 385 15.98 -4.68 -28.13
CA ASN A 385 14.81 -3.83 -27.95
C ASN A 385 13.50 -4.58 -28.19
N ILE A 386 13.42 -5.40 -29.23
CA ILE A 386 12.23 -6.22 -29.50
C ILE A 386 11.95 -7.11 -28.28
N ILE A 387 12.96 -7.82 -27.78
CA ILE A 387 12.84 -8.75 -26.64
C ILE A 387 12.34 -8.06 -25.36
N PHE A 388 12.94 -6.93 -24.95
CA PHE A 388 12.61 -6.32 -23.64
C PHE A 388 11.50 -5.26 -23.65
N TYR A 389 11.06 -4.82 -24.83
CA TYR A 389 10.06 -3.76 -24.91
C TYR A 389 8.83 -4.19 -25.71
N SER A 390 9.01 -4.67 -26.95
CA SER A 390 7.89 -5.09 -27.78
C SER A 390 7.21 -6.35 -27.25
N LEU A 391 7.97 -7.45 -27.09
CA LEU A 391 7.38 -8.76 -26.77
C LEU A 391 6.65 -8.76 -25.42
N LEU A 392 7.18 -8.06 -24.41
CA LEU A 392 6.56 -7.97 -23.09
C LEU A 392 5.23 -7.20 -23.08
N LYS A 393 5.01 -6.29 -24.04
CA LYS A 393 3.72 -5.60 -24.19
C LYS A 393 2.62 -6.50 -24.75
N TYR A 394 3.00 -7.45 -25.62
CA TYR A 394 2.06 -8.25 -26.41
C TYR A 394 1.95 -9.71 -25.96
N SER A 395 2.84 -10.15 -25.06
CA SER A 395 2.75 -11.47 -24.44
C SER A 395 1.37 -11.66 -23.81
N LYS A 396 0.69 -12.74 -24.18
CA LYS A 396 -0.64 -13.08 -23.63
C LYS A 396 -0.54 -13.78 -22.28
N THR A 397 0.67 -14.23 -21.91
CA THR A 397 0.94 -14.97 -20.67
C THR A 397 2.06 -14.29 -19.88
N PRO A 398 2.06 -14.43 -18.54
CA PRO A 398 3.12 -13.88 -17.68
C PRO A 398 4.43 -14.68 -17.80
N ASP A 399 4.44 -15.81 -18.52
CA ASP A 399 5.53 -16.78 -18.54
C ASP A 399 6.85 -16.13 -18.93
N PHE A 400 6.85 -15.30 -19.98
CA PHE A 400 8.05 -14.63 -20.43
C PHE A 400 8.58 -13.62 -19.39
N SER A 401 7.70 -12.84 -18.76
CA SER A 401 8.07 -11.92 -17.68
C SER A 401 8.63 -12.66 -16.46
N ILE A 402 8.08 -13.84 -16.12
CA ILE A 402 8.59 -14.72 -15.06
C ILE A 402 9.95 -15.32 -15.44
N TYR A 403 10.14 -15.69 -16.70
CA TYR A 403 11.45 -16.13 -17.20
C TYR A 403 12.52 -15.05 -17.05
N LEU A 404 12.17 -13.78 -17.36
CA LEU A 404 13.07 -12.66 -17.13
C LEU A 404 13.37 -12.44 -15.65
N LEU A 405 12.37 -12.58 -14.78
CA LEU A 405 12.52 -12.48 -13.32
C LEU A 405 13.49 -13.54 -12.76
N ALA A 406 13.47 -14.75 -13.34
CA ALA A 406 14.29 -15.87 -12.90
C ALA A 406 15.78 -15.73 -13.23
N ARG A 407 16.16 -14.78 -14.09
CA ARG A 407 17.55 -14.55 -14.52
C ARG A 407 18.14 -13.32 -13.84
N PRO A 408 19.36 -13.37 -13.27
CA PRO A 408 19.98 -12.22 -12.60
C PRO A 408 20.01 -10.96 -13.48
N GLU A 409 20.44 -11.08 -14.74
CA GLU A 409 20.71 -9.95 -15.64
C GLU A 409 19.43 -9.21 -16.09
N THR A 410 18.27 -9.87 -15.97
CA THR A 410 16.97 -9.36 -16.44
C THR A 410 15.92 -9.32 -15.34
N SER A 411 16.29 -9.69 -14.11
CA SER A 411 15.37 -9.89 -12.99
C SER A 411 14.53 -8.65 -12.69
N THR A 412 15.16 -7.48 -12.69
CA THR A 412 14.50 -6.19 -12.44
C THR A 412 13.62 -5.74 -13.60
N ILE A 413 13.94 -6.11 -14.84
CA ILE A 413 13.10 -5.83 -16.02
C ILE A 413 11.82 -6.68 -15.95
N GLY A 414 11.98 -7.98 -15.66
CA GLY A 414 10.84 -8.88 -15.43
C GLY A 414 9.97 -8.41 -14.27
N ALA A 415 10.57 -7.98 -13.17
CA ALA A 415 9.87 -7.41 -12.02
C ALA A 415 9.08 -6.14 -12.39
N ASP A 416 9.70 -5.16 -13.06
CA ASP A 416 9.00 -3.92 -13.46
C ASP A 416 7.77 -4.25 -14.33
N TRP A 417 7.88 -5.18 -15.27
CA TRP A 417 6.73 -5.60 -16.08
C TRP A 417 5.64 -6.30 -15.26
N LEU A 418 5.97 -7.31 -14.45
CA LEU A 418 5.01 -8.05 -13.62
C LEU A 418 4.25 -7.14 -12.64
N ILE A 419 4.94 -6.15 -12.06
CA ILE A 419 4.33 -5.14 -11.17
C ILE A 419 3.28 -4.32 -11.94
N ASN A 420 3.59 -3.91 -13.17
CA ASN A 420 2.69 -3.07 -13.97
C ASN A 420 1.52 -3.87 -14.60
N GLU A 421 1.70 -5.14 -14.97
CA GLU A 421 0.63 -5.98 -15.55
C GLU A 421 -0.54 -6.21 -14.57
N PHE A 422 -0.23 -6.51 -13.31
CA PHE A 422 -1.25 -6.74 -12.28
C PHE A 422 -2.14 -5.49 -12.06
N HIS A 423 -1.60 -4.30 -12.28
CA HIS A 423 -2.34 -3.04 -12.14
C HIS A 423 -3.44 -2.85 -13.21
N HIS A 424 -3.22 -3.30 -14.45
CA HIS A 424 -4.23 -3.17 -15.52
C HIS A 424 -5.44 -4.07 -15.30
N ILE A 425 -5.23 -5.18 -14.59
CA ILE A 425 -6.24 -6.19 -14.31
C ILE A 425 -7.21 -5.72 -13.21
N LYS A 426 -6.70 -5.00 -12.20
CA LYS A 426 -7.48 -4.46 -11.08
C LYS A 426 -8.64 -3.54 -11.52
N ASN A 427 -8.49 -2.84 -12.65
CA ASN A 427 -9.50 -1.91 -13.14
C ASN A 427 -10.74 -2.61 -13.75
N ARG A 428 -10.74 -3.95 -13.88
CA ARG A 428 -11.82 -4.71 -14.53
C ARG A 428 -12.72 -5.51 -13.57
N ASN A 429 -12.35 -5.69 -12.30
CA ASN A 429 -13.05 -6.57 -11.35
C ASN A 429 -13.67 -5.79 -10.16
N GLU A 430 -14.93 -6.10 -9.81
CA GLU A 430 -15.74 -5.36 -8.83
C GLU A 430 -15.50 -5.77 -7.35
N THR A 431 -14.84 -6.89 -7.06
CA THR A 431 -14.59 -7.38 -5.68
C THR A 431 -13.25 -6.91 -5.13
N ARG A 432 -13.24 -5.77 -4.43
CA ARG A 432 -12.01 -5.05 -4.02
C ARG A 432 -11.21 -5.67 -2.85
N GLU A 433 -11.82 -6.39 -1.91
CA GLU A 433 -11.12 -6.83 -0.68
C GLU A 433 -10.16 -8.01 -0.92
N VAL A 434 -10.63 -9.10 -1.53
CA VAL A 434 -9.78 -10.30 -1.83
C VAL A 434 -8.61 -9.96 -2.76
N LEU A 435 -8.79 -8.98 -3.66
CA LEU A 435 -7.75 -8.55 -4.59
C LEU A 435 -6.59 -7.80 -3.90
N VAL A 436 -6.80 -7.20 -2.72
CA VAL A 436 -5.72 -6.50 -1.99
C VAL A 436 -4.75 -7.50 -1.37
N ASP A 437 -5.26 -8.56 -0.74
CA ASP A 437 -4.42 -9.61 -0.16
C ASP A 437 -3.65 -10.39 -1.22
N ILE A 438 -4.30 -10.69 -2.36
CA ILE A 438 -3.62 -11.33 -3.51
C ILE A 438 -2.53 -10.41 -4.08
N GLU A 439 -2.79 -9.11 -4.21
CA GLU A 439 -1.81 -8.14 -4.72
C GLU A 439 -0.57 -8.05 -3.82
N LYS A 440 -0.78 -8.09 -2.50
CA LYS A 440 0.28 -8.10 -1.50
C LYS A 440 1.18 -9.31 -1.67
N GLU A 441 0.61 -10.51 -1.67
CA GLU A 441 1.39 -11.74 -1.83
C GLU A 441 2.09 -11.80 -3.19
N TYR A 442 1.42 -11.37 -4.26
CA TYR A 442 2.01 -11.28 -5.59
C TYR A 442 3.24 -10.38 -5.64
N LYS A 443 3.18 -9.17 -5.06
CA LYS A 443 4.31 -8.23 -5.02
C LYS A 443 5.44 -8.71 -4.11
N LYS A 444 5.13 -9.37 -2.99
CA LYS A 444 6.14 -10.02 -2.12
C LYS A 444 6.92 -11.10 -2.85
N LEU A 445 6.23 -11.97 -3.60
CA LEU A 445 6.86 -13.01 -4.40
C LEU A 445 7.81 -12.41 -5.45
N ILE A 446 7.42 -11.33 -6.12
CA ILE A 446 8.31 -10.62 -7.06
C ILE A 446 9.54 -10.09 -6.32
N ALA A 447 9.36 -9.39 -5.20
CA ALA A 447 10.46 -8.83 -4.41
C ALA A 447 11.45 -9.92 -3.96
N LYS A 448 10.95 -11.01 -3.40
CA LYS A 448 11.76 -12.16 -2.96
C LYS A 448 12.60 -12.72 -4.11
N ASN A 449 12.03 -12.89 -5.30
CA ASN A 449 12.75 -13.46 -6.44
C ASN A 449 13.79 -12.50 -7.04
N VAL A 450 13.59 -11.18 -6.97
CA VAL A 450 14.64 -10.20 -7.28
C VAL A 450 15.79 -10.29 -6.26
N LEU A 451 15.45 -10.32 -4.96
CA LEU A 451 16.43 -10.31 -3.87
C LEU A 451 17.26 -11.60 -3.77
N ILE A 452 16.75 -12.76 -4.25
CA ILE A 452 17.51 -14.02 -4.28
C ILE A 452 18.81 -13.89 -5.08
N HIS A 453 18.80 -13.09 -6.16
CA HIS A 453 19.97 -12.89 -7.00
C HIS A 453 21.08 -12.06 -6.32
N MET A 454 20.77 -11.38 -5.21
CA MET A 454 21.77 -10.65 -4.42
C MET A 454 22.71 -11.53 -3.60
N LYS A 455 22.55 -12.87 -3.61
CA LYS A 455 23.45 -13.78 -2.91
C LYS A 455 24.84 -13.87 -3.57
N ASN A 456 24.91 -13.68 -4.88
CA ASN A 456 26.15 -13.59 -5.66
C ASN A 456 26.03 -12.44 -6.67
N PRO A 457 25.98 -11.18 -6.20
CA PRO A 457 25.70 -10.04 -7.05
C PRO A 457 26.98 -9.55 -7.74
N ASP A 458 26.85 -9.21 -9.02
CA ASP A 458 27.81 -8.32 -9.68
C ASP A 458 27.37 -6.86 -9.47
N GLU A 459 28.29 -5.89 -9.60
CA GLU A 459 28.00 -4.45 -9.39
C GLU A 459 26.81 -3.93 -10.21
N VAL A 460 26.63 -4.49 -11.42
CA VAL A 460 25.52 -4.17 -12.32
C VAL A 460 24.17 -4.43 -11.63
N LEU A 461 24.03 -5.53 -10.88
CA LEU A 461 22.78 -5.90 -10.20
C LEU A 461 22.37 -4.90 -9.10
N PHE A 462 23.31 -4.16 -8.50
CA PHE A 462 22.98 -3.14 -7.50
C PHE A 462 22.44 -1.86 -8.13
N ASP A 463 23.09 -1.36 -9.20
CA ASP A 463 22.58 -0.27 -10.05
C ASP A 463 21.18 -0.60 -10.57
N ASP A 464 20.97 -1.89 -10.79
CA ASP A 464 19.74 -2.42 -11.34
C ASP A 464 18.56 -2.40 -10.38
N ILE A 465 18.78 -2.86 -9.16
CA ILE A 465 17.78 -2.83 -8.10
C ILE A 465 17.49 -1.38 -7.70
N ALA A 466 18.52 -0.54 -7.63
CA ALA A 466 18.36 0.89 -7.37
C ALA A 466 17.45 1.57 -8.40
N TRP A 467 17.63 1.26 -9.70
CA TRP A 467 16.74 1.71 -10.76
C TRP A 467 15.28 1.25 -10.54
N LEU A 468 15.08 -0.03 -10.23
CA LEU A 468 13.74 -0.60 -10.01
C LEU A 468 13.03 0.10 -8.85
N MET A 469 13.74 0.33 -7.74
CA MET A 469 13.20 1.02 -6.56
C MET A 469 12.83 2.47 -6.89
N ARG A 470 13.72 3.19 -7.56
CA ARG A 470 13.48 4.59 -7.96
C ARG A 470 12.33 4.73 -8.96
N ASN A 471 12.27 3.88 -9.98
CA ASN A 471 11.19 3.94 -10.98
C ASN A 471 9.80 3.68 -10.35
N ASN A 472 9.71 2.71 -9.43
CA ASN A 472 8.46 2.41 -8.75
C ASN A 472 8.05 3.48 -7.73
N SER A 473 9.00 4.16 -7.07
CA SER A 473 8.66 5.30 -6.20
C SER A 473 8.09 6.48 -7.00
N GLN A 474 8.70 6.81 -8.14
CA GLN A 474 8.22 7.88 -9.04
C GLN A 474 6.82 7.58 -9.60
N LYS A 475 6.58 6.35 -10.07
CA LYS A 475 5.26 5.90 -10.53
C LYS A 475 4.21 5.99 -9.42
N HIS A 476 4.58 5.63 -8.18
CA HIS A 476 3.68 5.72 -7.05
C HIS A 476 3.24 7.17 -6.79
N VAL A 477 4.18 8.11 -6.76
CA VAL A 477 3.91 9.55 -6.61
C VAL A 477 2.98 10.04 -7.74
N SER A 478 3.31 9.75 -9.00
CA SER A 478 2.50 10.16 -10.16
C SER A 478 1.07 9.59 -10.14
N ASN A 479 0.88 8.38 -9.61
CA ASN A 479 -0.42 7.73 -9.54
C ASN A 479 -1.30 8.24 -8.40
N GLN A 480 -0.73 8.70 -7.29
CA GLN A 480 -1.51 9.24 -6.15
C GLN A 480 -2.24 10.54 -6.53
N GLU A 481 -1.68 11.38 -7.39
CA GLU A 481 -2.37 12.59 -7.87
C GLU A 481 -3.57 12.28 -8.76
N ARG A 482 -3.57 11.12 -9.44
CA ARG A 482 -4.61 10.76 -10.43
C ARG A 482 -5.81 10.02 -9.85
N SER A 483 -5.75 9.45 -8.64
CA SER A 483 -6.95 8.89 -7.97
C SER A 483 -6.77 8.60 -6.48
N LEU A 484 -7.79 8.92 -5.68
CA LEU A 484 -7.85 8.77 -4.22
C LEU A 484 -7.94 7.31 -3.69
N ASN A 485 -8.07 6.29 -4.54
CA ASN A 485 -8.37 4.91 -4.13
C ASN A 485 -7.48 3.86 -4.83
N ARG A 486 -6.15 3.99 -4.75
CA ARG A 486 -5.21 2.99 -5.30
C ARG A 486 -4.45 2.21 -4.22
N PRO A 487 -4.28 0.89 -4.40
CA PRO A 487 -3.64 -0.01 -3.44
C PRO A 487 -2.12 0.18 -3.34
N GLU A 488 -1.59 -0.45 -2.30
CA GLU A 488 -0.25 -0.40 -1.70
C GLU A 488 0.95 -0.44 -2.68
N ASN A 489 2.01 0.29 -2.29
CA ASN A 489 3.22 0.49 -3.08
C ASN A 489 4.13 -0.76 -3.06
N PHE A 490 4.63 -1.20 -4.23
CA PHE A 490 5.66 -2.25 -4.34
C PHE A 490 6.86 -1.98 -3.42
N ILE A 491 7.30 -0.72 -3.27
CA ILE A 491 8.41 -0.34 -2.39
C ILE A 491 8.17 -0.75 -0.94
N GLN A 492 6.93 -0.71 -0.46
CA GLN A 492 6.64 -1.14 0.90
C GLN A 492 6.94 -2.63 1.08
N TYR A 493 6.43 -3.48 0.19
CA TYR A 493 6.67 -4.92 0.27
C TYR A 493 8.12 -5.29 -0.04
N PHE A 494 8.78 -4.57 -0.96
CA PHE A 494 10.19 -4.77 -1.21
C PHE A 494 11.04 -4.51 0.03
N LEU A 495 10.70 -3.46 0.80
CA LEU A 495 11.37 -3.13 2.06
C LEU A 495 11.04 -4.10 3.21
N GLU A 496 9.91 -4.81 3.14
CA GLU A 496 9.59 -5.88 4.10
C GLU A 496 10.49 -7.11 3.90
N GLU A 497 10.84 -7.43 2.64
CA GLU A 497 11.61 -8.64 2.29
C GLU A 497 13.15 -8.42 2.26
N ILE A 498 13.62 -7.18 2.11
CA ILE A 498 15.06 -6.86 2.03
C ILE A 498 15.74 -6.83 3.41
N SER A 499 16.95 -7.39 3.50
CA SER A 499 17.78 -7.34 4.71
C SER A 499 18.61 -6.05 4.82
N ILE A 500 19.09 -5.71 6.02
CA ILE A 500 19.94 -4.53 6.25
C ILE A 500 21.27 -4.64 5.48
N GLU A 501 21.85 -5.85 5.41
CA GLU A 501 23.07 -6.11 4.65
C GLU A 501 22.87 -5.81 3.15
N GLN A 502 21.74 -6.24 2.60
CA GLN A 502 21.36 -5.97 1.21
C GLN A 502 21.11 -4.48 0.95
N ILE A 503 20.46 -3.78 1.88
CA ILE A 503 20.30 -2.31 1.81
C ILE A 503 21.66 -1.64 1.71
N ASN A 504 22.63 -2.03 2.55
CA ASN A 504 23.97 -1.46 2.54
C ASN A 504 24.70 -1.68 1.22
N SER A 505 24.49 -2.83 0.57
CA SER A 505 25.08 -3.11 -0.75
C SER A 505 24.47 -2.28 -1.88
N ILE A 506 23.17 -1.98 -1.84
CA ILE A 506 22.47 -1.20 -2.88
C ILE A 506 22.65 0.32 -2.68
N LEU A 507 22.95 0.75 -1.45
CA LEU A 507 23.00 2.18 -1.10
C LEU A 507 23.94 3.02 -1.99
N PRO A 508 25.18 2.59 -2.34
CA PRO A 508 26.04 3.37 -3.24
C PRO A 508 25.41 3.62 -4.61
N ALA A 509 24.71 2.63 -5.16
CA ALA A 509 23.98 2.74 -6.42
C ALA A 509 22.81 3.72 -6.31
N LEU A 510 22.04 3.66 -5.21
CA LEU A 510 20.96 4.63 -4.95
C LEU A 510 21.49 6.06 -4.82
N HIS A 511 22.61 6.26 -4.12
CA HIS A 511 23.24 7.57 -4.00
C HIS A 511 23.63 8.15 -5.36
N LYS A 512 24.16 7.33 -6.28
CA LYS A 512 24.44 7.74 -7.66
C LYS A 512 23.17 8.24 -8.35
N TYR A 513 22.04 7.53 -8.21
CA TYR A 513 20.78 7.98 -8.80
C TYR A 513 20.24 9.27 -8.19
N PHE A 514 20.35 9.45 -6.87
CA PHE A 514 19.94 10.68 -6.19
C PHE A 514 20.82 11.87 -6.60
N ALA A 515 22.11 11.64 -6.87
CA ALA A 515 23.05 12.66 -7.30
C ALA A 515 22.90 13.10 -8.77
N LEU A 516 22.15 12.36 -9.61
CA LEU A 516 21.99 12.68 -11.04
C LEU A 516 21.27 14.02 -11.32
N GLY A 517 20.73 14.70 -10.30
CA GLY A 517 20.28 16.10 -10.42
C GLY A 517 19.12 16.33 -11.40
N GLU A 518 18.30 15.30 -11.69
CA GLU A 518 17.12 15.46 -12.51
C GLU A 518 15.97 16.11 -11.74
N LEU A 519 15.73 17.40 -12.00
CA LEU A 519 14.83 18.24 -11.21
C LEU A 519 13.34 18.15 -11.60
N LYS A 520 12.93 17.11 -12.32
CA LYS A 520 11.51 16.93 -12.66
C LYS A 520 10.71 16.61 -11.39
N ARG A 521 9.52 17.21 -11.24
CA ARG A 521 8.65 17.07 -10.05
C ARG A 521 8.53 15.64 -9.53
N PHE A 522 8.02 14.73 -10.35
CA PHE A 522 7.80 13.34 -9.94
C PHE A 522 9.07 12.55 -9.62
N ILE A 523 10.22 13.01 -10.12
CA ILE A 523 11.53 12.38 -9.88
C ILE A 523 11.99 12.69 -8.45
N PHE A 524 12.13 13.96 -8.09
CA PHE A 524 12.61 14.32 -6.76
C PHE A 524 11.61 13.96 -5.65
N GLU A 525 10.30 14.03 -5.91
CA GLU A 525 9.28 13.60 -4.95
C GLU A 525 9.33 12.08 -4.72
N GLY A 526 9.56 11.32 -5.80
CA GLY A 526 9.76 9.87 -5.74
C GLY A 526 11.05 9.49 -5.00
N ASP A 527 12.12 10.28 -5.18
CA ASP A 527 13.40 10.09 -4.48
C ASP A 527 13.25 10.37 -2.98
N LEU A 528 12.62 11.49 -2.59
CA LEU A 528 12.31 11.81 -1.20
C LEU A 528 11.45 10.72 -0.55
N TYR A 529 10.39 10.26 -1.24
CA TYR A 529 9.56 9.16 -0.77
C TYR A 529 10.38 7.90 -0.48
N LEU A 530 11.27 7.52 -1.40
CA LEU A 530 12.11 6.33 -1.25
C LEU A 530 13.09 6.47 -0.07
N ILE A 531 13.75 7.62 0.05
CA ILE A 531 14.67 7.91 1.16
C ILE A 531 13.95 7.80 2.51
N PHE A 532 12.78 8.41 2.67
CA PHE A 532 12.05 8.35 3.94
C PHE A 532 11.53 6.95 4.28
N LYS A 533 11.21 6.13 3.27
CA LYS A 533 10.84 4.72 3.50
C LYS A 533 12.04 3.89 3.95
N LEU A 534 13.23 4.13 3.38
CA LEU A 534 14.48 3.53 3.82
C LEU A 534 14.85 3.95 5.25
N LEU A 535 14.79 5.25 5.56
CA LEU A 535 15.03 5.77 6.92
C LEU A 535 14.10 5.14 7.94
N LYS A 536 12.81 5.01 7.60
CA LYS A 536 11.84 4.34 8.47
C LYS A 536 12.20 2.86 8.70
N LYS A 537 12.52 2.12 7.63
CA LYS A 537 12.93 0.70 7.73
C LYS A 537 14.16 0.54 8.61
N LEU A 538 15.19 1.37 8.44
CA LEU A 538 16.41 1.32 9.26
C LEU A 538 16.11 1.61 10.74
N LYS A 539 15.23 2.58 11.03
CA LYS A 539 14.80 2.89 12.40
C LYS A 539 13.99 1.76 13.03
N ASP A 540 13.07 1.15 12.29
CA ASP A 540 12.25 0.03 12.76
C ASP A 540 13.12 -1.21 13.09
N GLU A 541 14.25 -1.37 12.40
CA GLU A 541 15.27 -2.40 12.68
C GLU A 541 16.28 -2.01 13.79
N GLY A 542 16.09 -0.87 14.46
CA GLY A 542 16.92 -0.43 15.59
C GLY A 542 18.29 0.14 15.22
N ILE A 543 18.51 0.54 13.95
CA ILE A 543 19.74 1.20 13.53
C ILE A 543 19.80 2.63 14.09
N SER A 544 20.93 3.00 14.70
CA SER A 544 21.14 4.31 15.30
C SER A 544 21.04 5.45 14.28
N ASP A 545 20.43 6.56 14.68
CA ASP A 545 20.37 7.82 13.92
C ASP A 545 21.76 8.42 13.62
N THR A 546 22.79 7.98 14.37
CA THR A 546 24.19 8.38 14.18
C THR A 546 24.98 7.47 13.24
N SER A 547 24.37 6.39 12.74
CA SER A 547 25.04 5.52 11.77
C SER A 547 25.33 6.26 10.47
N SER A 548 26.46 5.94 9.83
CA SER A 548 26.88 6.59 8.56
C SER A 548 25.85 6.46 7.43
N ILE A 549 25.10 5.36 7.43
CA ILE A 549 24.04 5.09 6.46
C ILE A 549 22.86 6.03 6.66
N VAL A 550 22.39 6.17 7.90
CA VAL A 550 21.26 7.05 8.23
C VAL A 550 21.65 8.51 7.99
N THR A 551 22.82 8.94 8.45
CA THR A 551 23.29 10.32 8.25
C THR A 551 23.50 10.63 6.76
N GLY A 552 24.03 9.68 5.99
CA GLY A 552 24.18 9.80 4.53
C GLY A 552 22.85 9.99 3.80
N LEU A 553 21.83 9.18 4.12
CA LEU A 553 20.49 9.30 3.54
C LEU A 553 19.80 10.61 3.93
N GLN A 554 19.93 11.03 5.19
CA GLN A 554 19.40 12.32 5.65
C GLN A 554 20.05 13.49 4.89
N ALA A 555 21.38 13.47 4.71
CA ALA A 555 22.10 14.51 3.98
C ALA A 555 21.65 14.63 2.52
N VAL A 556 21.45 13.49 1.84
CA VAL A 556 20.93 13.46 0.46
C VAL A 556 19.52 14.06 0.37
N ALA A 557 18.64 13.79 1.34
CA ALA A 557 17.31 14.40 1.36
C ALA A 557 17.39 15.94 1.44
N VAL A 558 18.30 16.48 2.26
CA VAL A 558 18.55 17.92 2.36
C VAL A 558 19.11 18.47 1.05
N GLU A 559 20.05 17.78 0.42
CA GLU A 559 20.67 18.17 -0.84
C GLU A 559 19.67 18.23 -2.01
N ILE A 560 18.76 17.25 -2.08
CA ILE A 560 17.66 17.25 -3.07
C ILE A 560 16.79 18.48 -2.89
N VAL A 561 16.33 18.75 -1.66
CA VAL A 561 15.49 19.93 -1.36
C VAL A 561 16.21 21.22 -1.73
N LYS A 562 17.51 21.32 -1.42
CA LYS A 562 18.35 22.47 -1.76
C LYS A 562 18.47 22.67 -3.26
N SER A 563 18.77 21.61 -4.00
CA SER A 563 18.94 21.67 -5.46
C SER A 563 17.64 22.05 -6.18
N VAL A 564 16.50 21.57 -5.69
CA VAL A 564 15.17 21.97 -6.18
C VAL A 564 14.90 23.44 -5.87
N PHE A 565 15.17 23.89 -4.65
CA PHE A 565 15.00 25.29 -4.26
C PHE A 565 15.86 26.23 -5.12
N ASP A 566 17.16 25.97 -5.19
CA ASP A 566 18.12 26.79 -5.92
C ASP A 566 17.74 26.87 -7.41
N SER A 567 17.31 25.77 -8.01
CA SER A 567 16.98 25.73 -9.44
C SER A 567 15.71 26.51 -9.80
N VAL A 568 14.70 26.50 -8.92
CA VAL A 568 13.47 27.28 -9.11
C VAL A 568 13.68 28.75 -8.76
N ALA A 569 14.47 29.05 -7.73
CA ALA A 569 14.81 30.41 -7.34
C ALA A 569 15.73 31.11 -8.36
N GLU A 570 16.67 30.39 -8.99
CA GLU A 570 17.66 30.93 -9.94
C GLU A 570 17.22 30.89 -11.42
N GLN A 571 15.91 30.74 -11.70
CA GLN A 571 15.33 30.78 -13.06
C GLN A 571 15.87 29.73 -14.05
N ARG A 572 16.39 28.59 -13.57
CA ARG A 572 17.06 27.61 -14.45
C ARG A 572 16.09 26.68 -15.19
N GLN A 573 14.84 26.55 -14.74
CA GLN A 573 13.82 25.66 -15.33
C GLN A 573 12.39 26.18 -15.15
N ASP A 574 11.48 25.84 -16.07
CA ASP A 574 10.02 26.08 -15.97
C ASP A 574 9.34 25.08 -15.02
N LEU A 575 9.83 24.99 -13.79
CA LEU A 575 9.27 24.15 -12.73
C LEU A 575 8.34 24.96 -11.84
N TYR A 576 7.04 24.69 -11.93
CA TYR A 576 6.06 25.22 -10.98
C TYR A 576 5.91 24.24 -9.80
N LEU A 577 6.41 24.62 -8.63
CA LEU A 577 6.34 23.83 -7.41
C LEU A 577 5.10 24.20 -6.60
N SER A 578 4.06 23.38 -6.68
CA SER A 578 2.89 23.56 -5.84
C SER A 578 3.04 22.80 -4.51
N PRO A 579 2.68 23.39 -3.35
CA PRO A 579 2.49 22.61 -2.13
C PRO A 579 1.61 21.41 -2.39
N ASN A 580 2.03 20.25 -1.89
CA ASN A 580 1.33 19.01 -2.09
C ASN A 580 1.38 18.13 -0.85
N GLY A 581 0.33 17.34 -0.66
CA GLY A 581 0.22 16.47 0.50
C GLY A 581 1.27 15.37 0.54
N LEU A 582 1.87 15.02 -0.59
CA LEU A 582 2.89 13.97 -0.68
C LEU A 582 4.19 14.39 0.02
N THR A 583 4.68 15.58 -0.26
CA THR A 583 5.91 16.13 0.32
C THR A 583 5.68 16.52 1.78
N ALA A 584 4.58 17.21 2.07
CA ALA A 584 4.28 17.67 3.43
C ALA A 584 4.07 16.53 4.43
N LYS A 585 3.52 15.38 4.00
CA LYS A 585 3.26 14.21 4.87
C LYS A 585 4.45 13.25 5.00
N GLN A 586 5.60 13.53 4.38
CA GLN A 586 6.79 12.71 4.63
C GLN A 586 7.20 12.80 6.11
N PRO A 587 7.81 11.74 6.67
CA PRO A 587 8.22 11.72 8.06
C PRO A 587 9.52 12.53 8.29
N TRP A 588 9.44 13.85 8.08
CA TRP A 588 10.56 14.79 8.26
C TRP A 588 11.19 14.71 9.65
N HIS A 589 10.42 14.29 10.65
CA HIS A 589 10.92 14.03 12.00
C HIS A 589 11.99 12.92 12.10
N LEU A 590 12.28 12.19 11.03
CA LEU A 590 13.39 11.23 10.94
C LEU A 590 14.74 11.88 10.64
N LEU A 591 14.78 13.19 10.38
CA LEU A 591 16.02 13.94 10.27
C LEU A 591 16.58 14.25 11.65
N ASN A 592 17.90 14.18 11.80
CA ASN A 592 18.58 14.66 13.00
C ASN A 592 18.56 16.21 13.07
N ASN A 593 18.94 16.76 14.23
CA ASN A 593 18.92 18.22 14.44
C ASN A 593 19.83 18.98 13.46
N GLU A 594 20.99 18.43 13.10
CA GLU A 594 21.95 19.06 12.19
C GLU A 594 21.39 19.20 10.75
N ASN A 595 20.79 18.13 10.23
CA ASN A 595 20.15 18.13 8.92
C ASN A 595 18.87 18.97 8.91
N SER A 596 18.13 19.00 10.02
CA SER A 596 16.97 19.87 10.19
C SER A 596 17.36 21.36 10.17
N LEU A 597 18.47 21.74 10.81
CA LEU A 597 19.02 23.10 10.74
C LEU A 597 19.61 23.41 9.35
N SER A 598 20.16 22.40 8.66
CA SER A 598 20.64 22.56 7.29
C SER A 598 19.49 22.85 6.31
N LEU A 599 18.33 22.21 6.48
CA LEU A 599 17.10 22.55 5.74
C LEU A 599 16.65 23.99 6.03
N LEU A 600 16.67 24.42 7.29
CA LEU A 600 16.36 25.79 7.66
C LEU A 600 17.32 26.79 6.97
N GLY A 601 18.58 26.43 6.83
CA GLY A 601 19.60 27.23 6.14
C GLY A 601 19.37 27.45 4.65
N ILE A 602 18.51 26.64 3.99
CA ILE A 602 18.10 26.84 2.60
C ILE A 602 17.12 28.01 2.49
N LEU A 603 16.26 28.20 3.49
CA LEU A 603 15.26 29.26 3.51
C LEU A 603 15.97 30.63 3.62
N PRO A 604 15.72 31.58 2.70
CA PRO A 604 16.27 32.92 2.80
C PRO A 604 15.78 33.63 4.06
N GLN A 605 16.53 34.63 4.52
CA GLN A 605 16.13 35.43 5.67
C GLN A 605 14.73 36.06 5.44
N PRO A 606 13.81 36.03 6.42
CA PRO A 606 12.42 36.50 6.24
C PRO A 606 12.28 37.91 5.65
N LYS A 607 13.19 38.83 6.00
CA LYS A 607 13.24 40.18 5.42
C LYS A 607 13.58 40.19 3.92
N VAL A 608 14.44 39.27 3.48
CA VAL A 608 14.79 39.11 2.06
C VAL A 608 13.60 38.57 1.30
N ILE A 609 12.91 37.55 1.84
CA ILE A 609 11.68 36.99 1.27
C ILE A 609 10.65 38.11 1.03
N HIS A 610 10.39 38.91 2.06
CA HIS A 610 9.47 40.04 1.98
C HIS A 610 9.85 41.02 0.87
N SER A 611 11.12 41.44 0.79
CA SER A 611 11.57 42.37 -0.25
C SER A 611 11.50 41.78 -1.67
N SER A 612 11.73 40.47 -1.83
CA SER A 612 11.74 39.81 -3.15
C SER A 612 10.34 39.53 -3.70
N LEU A 613 9.33 39.45 -2.83
CA LEU A 613 7.93 39.24 -3.23
C LEU A 613 7.16 40.56 -3.48
N GLN A 614 7.83 41.70 -3.36
CA GLN A 614 7.31 43.02 -3.73
C GLN A 614 7.67 43.38 -5.18
N THR A 615 6.65 43.64 -6.00
CA THR A 615 6.76 43.99 -7.42
C THR A 615 7.38 45.38 -7.66
N ASP A 616 7.27 46.30 -6.70
CA ASP A 616 7.84 47.66 -6.78
C ASP A 616 9.32 47.77 -6.40
N SER A 617 9.98 46.65 -6.08
CA SER A 617 11.30 46.65 -5.43
C SER A 617 12.49 47.01 -6.35
N GLY A 618 12.33 47.81 -7.41
CA GLY A 618 13.44 48.35 -8.24
C GLY A 618 14.40 47.31 -8.86
N ARG A 619 14.15 46.01 -8.68
CA ARG A 619 14.99 44.87 -9.08
C ARG A 619 14.54 44.22 -10.39
N GLY A 620 13.46 44.70 -11.00
CA GLY A 620 13.01 44.24 -12.32
C GLY A 620 12.46 42.80 -12.37
N PHE A 621 11.97 42.25 -11.25
CA PHE A 621 11.28 40.95 -11.25
C PHE A 621 9.95 41.05 -12.01
N SER A 622 9.74 40.15 -12.97
CA SER A 622 8.44 40.00 -13.63
C SER A 622 7.43 39.34 -12.68
N TYR A 623 6.14 39.47 -13.00
CA TYR A 623 5.06 38.76 -12.30
C TYR A 623 5.33 37.23 -12.20
N GLN A 624 5.91 36.64 -13.25
CA GLN A 624 6.24 35.21 -13.29
C GLN A 624 7.37 34.86 -12.31
N ASP A 625 8.34 35.75 -12.13
CA ASP A 625 9.46 35.52 -11.22
C ASP A 625 9.01 35.52 -9.77
N CYS A 626 8.15 36.47 -9.38
CA CYS A 626 7.59 36.51 -8.03
C CYS A 626 6.74 35.26 -7.74
N SER A 627 5.97 34.77 -8.72
CA SER A 627 5.18 33.54 -8.58
C SER A 627 6.06 32.30 -8.39
N ARG A 628 7.15 32.18 -9.17
CA ARG A 628 8.11 31.07 -9.05
C ARG A 628 8.85 31.12 -7.72
N TYR A 629 9.31 32.30 -7.32
CA TYR A 629 10.00 32.49 -6.04
C TYR A 629 9.07 32.18 -4.86
N ARG A 630 7.82 32.64 -4.90
CA ARG A 630 6.77 32.25 -3.93
C ARG A 630 6.61 30.74 -3.86
N SER A 631 6.55 30.07 -5.01
CA SER A 631 6.41 28.61 -5.10
C SER A 631 7.61 27.88 -4.45
N ALA A 632 8.85 28.36 -4.68
CA ALA A 632 10.05 27.81 -4.04
C ALA A 632 10.03 27.99 -2.51
N ILE A 633 9.58 29.16 -2.02
CA ILE A 633 9.42 29.41 -0.58
C ILE A 633 8.37 28.47 0.03
N LEU A 634 7.21 28.33 -0.61
CA LEU A 634 6.17 27.40 -0.14
C LEU A 634 6.65 25.94 -0.19
N PHE A 635 7.51 25.59 -1.14
CA PHE A 635 8.14 24.27 -1.20
C PHE A 635 8.99 23.97 0.04
N ILE A 636 9.91 24.86 0.43
CA ILE A 636 10.77 24.66 1.61
C ILE A 636 10.00 24.82 2.95
N LEU A 637 8.90 25.57 2.99
CA LEU A 637 8.09 25.68 4.20
C LEU A 637 7.40 24.36 4.57
N GLN A 638 7.06 23.50 3.61
CA GLN A 638 6.46 22.18 3.86
C GLN A 638 7.28 21.29 4.81
N PRO A 639 8.56 20.98 4.53
CA PRO A 639 9.39 20.19 5.43
C PRO A 639 9.62 20.89 6.78
N LEU A 640 9.80 22.22 6.80
CA LEU A 640 10.03 22.97 8.04
C LEU A 640 8.81 22.93 8.97
N ILE A 641 7.59 23.01 8.44
CA ILE A 641 6.37 22.85 9.23
C ILE A 641 6.26 21.41 9.77
N GLY A 642 6.64 20.41 8.98
CA GLY A 642 6.70 19.01 9.41
C GLY A 642 7.71 18.73 10.54
N LEU A 643 8.68 19.61 10.76
CA LEU A 643 9.69 19.52 11.83
C LEU A 643 9.29 20.20 13.14
N ILE A 644 8.21 20.99 13.16
CA ILE A 644 7.74 21.67 14.39
C ILE A 644 7.55 20.71 15.59
N PRO A 645 7.03 19.47 15.42
CA PRO A 645 6.89 18.53 16.53
C PRO A 645 8.21 18.08 17.18
N GLN A 646 9.37 18.26 16.53
CA GLN A 646 10.68 18.00 17.14
C GLN A 646 11.12 19.09 18.13
N GLU A 647 10.35 20.17 18.26
CA GLU A 647 10.60 21.28 19.19
C GLU A 647 11.92 22.03 18.98
N ILE A 648 12.45 22.07 17.76
CA ILE A 648 13.64 22.86 17.40
C ILE A 648 13.30 24.38 17.43
N PRO A 649 13.84 25.18 18.38
CA PRO A 649 13.45 26.57 18.58
C PRO A 649 13.71 27.48 17.37
N GLU A 650 14.81 27.26 16.65
CA GLU A 650 15.21 28.06 15.49
C GLU A 650 14.19 27.97 14.35
N ILE A 651 13.62 26.78 14.14
CA ILE A 651 12.59 26.54 13.11
C ILE A 651 11.30 27.26 13.49
N LYS A 652 10.81 27.09 14.73
CA LYS A 652 9.59 27.77 15.21
C LYS A 652 9.72 29.29 15.11
N ARG A 653 10.84 29.84 15.58
CA ARG A 653 11.13 31.27 15.53
C ARG A 653 11.14 31.81 14.09
N THR A 654 11.82 31.11 13.18
CA THR A 654 11.93 31.55 11.78
C THR A 654 10.60 31.46 11.06
N LEU A 655 9.83 30.38 11.26
CA LEU A 655 8.49 30.22 10.71
C LEU A 655 7.55 31.35 11.17
N LEU A 656 7.55 31.68 12.47
CA LEU A 656 6.78 32.80 13.00
C LEU A 656 7.18 34.13 12.35
N GLN A 657 8.47 34.39 12.15
CA GLN A 657 8.94 35.58 11.45
C GLN A 657 8.49 35.63 9.97
N VAL A 658 8.45 34.49 9.29
CA VAL A 658 7.92 34.40 7.92
C VAL A 658 6.42 34.71 7.91
N ILE A 659 5.65 34.16 8.86
CA ILE A 659 4.22 34.43 8.99
C ILE A 659 3.97 35.92 9.33
N GLU A 660 4.75 36.49 10.25
CA GLU A 660 4.66 37.90 10.66
C GLU A 660 4.92 38.89 9.50
N LEU A 661 5.88 38.57 8.61
CA LEU A 661 6.26 39.48 7.52
C LEU A 661 5.53 39.19 6.20
N CYS A 662 5.33 37.92 5.85
CA CYS A 662 4.89 37.44 4.54
C CYS A 662 3.67 36.50 4.63
N GLY A 663 2.94 36.50 5.75
CA GLY A 663 1.81 35.58 5.92
C GLY A 663 0.58 36.05 5.14
N PHE A 664 0.09 37.24 5.49
CA PHE A 664 -1.23 37.73 5.09
C PHE A 664 -1.26 39.21 4.66
N THR A 665 -0.15 39.95 4.80
CA THR A 665 -0.09 41.40 4.59
C THR A 665 -0.37 41.82 3.13
N LEU A 666 -1.51 42.47 2.90
CA LEU A 666 -1.76 43.31 1.72
C LEU A 666 -1.29 44.72 2.04
N SER A 667 -0.24 45.21 1.38
CA SER A 667 0.12 46.63 1.47
C SER A 667 -1.05 47.47 0.96
N GLU A 668 -1.59 48.34 1.83
CA GLU A 668 -2.64 49.31 1.51
C GLU A 668 -2.30 50.03 0.20
N GLY A 669 -3.01 49.70 -0.89
CA GLY A 669 -2.96 50.43 -2.15
C GLY A 669 -2.50 49.66 -3.40
N ASN A 670 -1.75 48.55 -3.28
CA ASN A 670 -1.28 47.79 -4.47
C ASN A 670 -1.83 46.36 -4.50
N LYS A 671 -2.75 46.12 -5.45
CA LYS A 671 -3.41 44.82 -5.71
C LYS A 671 -2.52 43.75 -6.35
N GLU A 672 -1.20 43.96 -6.41
CA GLU A 672 -0.26 43.10 -7.14
C GLU A 672 0.96 42.68 -6.29
N SER A 673 0.75 42.29 -5.03
CA SER A 673 1.84 41.73 -4.19
C SER A 673 1.66 40.22 -3.99
N TYR A 674 2.77 39.46 -4.12
CA TYR A 674 2.82 38.01 -3.84
C TYR A 674 3.10 37.73 -2.35
N LEU A 675 2.97 38.75 -1.50
CA LEU A 675 3.32 38.71 -0.08
C LEU A 675 2.42 37.80 0.74
N CYS A 676 1.23 37.43 0.25
CA CYS A 676 0.32 36.57 0.98
C CYS A 676 0.65 35.08 0.73
N LEU A 677 1.63 34.54 1.45
CA LEU A 677 2.02 33.13 1.31
C LEU A 677 0.88 32.17 1.69
N PHE A 678 0.03 32.56 2.65
CA PHE A 678 -1.04 31.70 3.18
C PHE A 678 -2.46 32.13 2.78
N GLU A 679 -2.64 33.22 2.02
CA GLU A 679 -3.92 33.50 1.37
C GLU A 679 -4.07 32.74 0.06
N GLU A 680 -5.31 32.54 -0.38
CA GLU A 680 -5.64 31.71 -1.55
C GLU A 680 -4.70 31.98 -2.75
N PRO A 681 -4.07 30.93 -3.29
CA PRO A 681 -3.29 31.07 -4.50
C PRO A 681 -4.18 31.29 -5.74
N LEU A 682 -3.58 31.88 -6.79
CA LEU A 682 -4.16 32.06 -8.12
C LEU A 682 -4.55 30.74 -8.84
N ASP A 683 -4.16 29.57 -8.31
CA ASP A 683 -4.53 28.26 -8.84
C ASP A 683 -5.25 27.39 -7.80
N LYS A 684 -5.98 26.36 -8.23
CA LYS A 684 -6.61 25.37 -7.34
C LYS A 684 -5.55 24.39 -6.82
N TYR A 685 -5.02 24.62 -5.62
CA TYR A 685 -4.12 23.67 -4.96
C TYR A 685 -4.94 22.66 -4.16
N ASP A 686 -4.68 21.36 -4.34
CA ASP A 686 -5.33 20.28 -3.58
C ASP A 686 -4.82 20.16 -2.12
N PHE A 687 -3.84 20.98 -1.73
CA PHE A 687 -3.20 20.95 -0.42
C PHE A 687 -3.00 22.35 0.17
N ASP A 688 -3.41 22.53 1.43
CA ASP A 688 -3.40 23.83 2.11
C ASP A 688 -2.36 23.86 3.24
N LEU A 689 -1.26 24.57 3.00
CA LEU A 689 -0.13 24.64 3.93
C LEU A 689 -0.50 25.32 5.26
N TRP A 690 -1.44 26.27 5.25
CA TRP A 690 -1.89 26.95 6.47
C TRP A 690 -2.55 25.98 7.44
N VAL A 691 -3.26 24.98 6.91
CA VAL A 691 -3.89 23.95 7.74
C VAL A 691 -2.84 23.14 8.51
N GLU A 692 -1.67 22.85 7.92
CA GLU A 692 -0.59 22.19 8.65
C GLU A 692 0.05 23.10 9.71
N VAL A 693 0.19 24.40 9.44
CA VAL A 693 0.61 25.37 10.46
C VAL A 693 -0.37 25.36 11.63
N CYS A 694 -1.68 25.40 11.36
CA CYS A 694 -2.72 25.37 12.37
C CYS A 694 -2.69 24.10 13.24
N ARG A 695 -2.46 22.93 12.64
CA ARG A 695 -2.29 21.67 13.39
C ARG A 695 -1.07 21.71 14.30
N ASN A 696 0.04 22.24 13.79
CA ASN A 696 1.30 22.34 14.53
C ASN A 696 1.34 23.49 15.54
N ALA A 697 0.41 24.45 15.48
CA ALA A 697 0.29 25.53 16.45
C ALA A 697 0.02 25.03 17.89
N ASN A 698 -0.46 23.79 18.04
CA ASN A 698 -0.58 23.15 19.35
C ASN A 698 0.78 22.85 20.02
N HIS A 699 1.87 22.76 19.25
CA HIS A 699 3.24 22.59 19.76
C HIS A 699 3.94 23.93 20.09
N PHE A 700 3.28 25.06 19.89
CA PHE A 700 3.81 26.37 20.26
C PHE A 700 3.64 26.61 21.75
N SER A 701 4.64 27.22 22.38
CA SER A 701 4.52 27.82 23.71
C SER A 701 3.45 28.92 23.71
N GLU A 702 3.01 29.36 24.90
CA GLU A 702 1.98 30.39 24.99
C GLU A 702 2.45 31.72 24.36
N GLU A 703 3.72 32.10 24.55
CA GLU A 703 4.28 33.31 23.93
C GLU A 703 4.28 33.21 22.39
N GLU A 704 4.75 32.09 21.84
CA GLU A 704 4.74 31.84 20.39
C GLU A 704 3.33 31.82 19.81
N PHE A 705 2.36 31.26 20.52
CA PHE A 705 0.97 31.24 20.10
C PHE A 705 0.34 32.64 20.12
N GLN A 706 0.64 33.45 21.14
CA GLN A 706 0.19 34.85 21.17
C GLN A 706 0.83 35.68 20.05
N ARG A 707 2.10 35.43 19.70
CA ARG A 707 2.72 36.02 18.51
C ARG A 707 1.96 35.66 17.23
N LEU A 708 1.61 34.39 17.04
CA LEU A 708 0.79 33.94 15.92
C LEU A 708 -0.57 34.66 15.88
N LEU A 709 -1.26 34.78 17.03
CA LEU A 709 -2.55 35.50 17.13
C LEU A 709 -2.44 37.00 16.85
N ASN A 710 -1.29 37.61 17.12
CA ASN A 710 -1.06 39.02 16.84
C ASN A 710 -0.94 39.31 15.33
N VAL A 711 -0.47 38.33 14.53
CA VAL A 711 -0.43 38.42 13.06
C VAL A 711 -1.83 38.35 12.46
N ILE A 712 -2.76 37.68 13.12
CA ILE A 712 -4.17 37.59 12.68
C ILE A 712 -4.88 38.91 13.03
N ASP A 713 -4.81 39.87 12.11
CA ASP A 713 -5.52 41.14 12.16
C ASP A 713 -6.83 41.11 11.34
N ASP A 714 -7.44 42.28 11.12
CA ASP A 714 -8.72 42.38 10.40
C ASP A 714 -8.58 42.05 8.89
N SER A 715 -7.37 42.04 8.33
CA SER A 715 -7.12 41.80 6.91
C SER A 715 -7.13 40.32 6.51
N VAL A 716 -6.93 39.40 7.47
CA VAL A 716 -6.87 37.94 7.26
C VAL A 716 -8.26 37.36 7.02
N SER A 717 -8.48 36.52 6.00
CA SER A 717 -9.79 35.89 5.73
C SER A 717 -10.36 35.12 6.94
N ILE A 718 -11.68 35.19 7.15
CA ILE A 718 -12.37 34.49 8.25
C ILE A 718 -12.18 32.99 8.15
N ARG A 719 -12.06 32.44 6.93
CA ARG A 719 -11.71 31.04 6.69
C ARG A 719 -10.39 30.66 7.40
N ARG A 720 -9.35 31.49 7.29
CA ARG A 720 -8.02 31.21 7.85
C ARG A 720 -8.05 31.22 9.38
N ILE A 721 -8.81 32.14 9.97
CA ILE A 721 -9.04 32.22 11.41
C ILE A 721 -9.83 30.98 11.90
N LEU A 722 -10.84 30.56 11.13
CA LEU A 722 -11.64 29.37 11.43
C LEU A 722 -10.84 28.06 11.29
N GLU A 723 -9.93 27.94 10.33
CA GLU A 723 -9.00 26.81 10.24
C GLU A 723 -8.13 26.70 11.50
N LEU A 724 -7.61 27.84 12.01
CA LEU A 724 -6.87 27.86 13.27
C LEU A 724 -7.78 27.45 14.44
N TYR A 725 -9.01 27.95 14.51
CA TYR A 725 -9.99 27.57 15.55
C TYR A 725 -10.29 26.07 15.55
N LYS A 726 -10.54 25.50 14.37
CA LYS A 726 -10.85 24.08 14.14
C LYS A 726 -9.72 23.17 14.59
N HIS A 727 -8.46 23.53 14.31
CA HIS A 727 -7.28 22.72 14.61
C HIS A 727 -6.63 23.01 15.97
N THR A 728 -7.01 24.10 16.65
CA THR A 728 -6.57 24.38 18.02
C THR A 728 -7.26 23.44 19.01
N GLN A 729 -6.52 22.85 19.94
CA GLN A 729 -7.07 21.90 20.90
C GLN A 729 -7.33 22.53 22.29
N GLN A 730 -6.49 23.47 22.71
CA GLN A 730 -6.58 24.08 24.04
C GLN A 730 -7.74 25.08 24.15
N SER A 731 -8.56 24.92 25.19
CA SER A 731 -9.77 25.74 25.40
C SER A 731 -9.49 27.24 25.57
N ASN A 732 -8.39 27.61 26.22
CA ASN A 732 -7.99 29.01 26.40
C ASN A 732 -7.61 29.66 25.07
N ARG A 733 -6.82 28.97 24.25
CA ARG A 733 -6.46 29.40 22.90
C ARG A 733 -7.67 29.52 21.99
N LYS A 734 -8.60 28.55 22.03
CA LYS A 734 -9.88 28.64 21.30
C LYS A 734 -10.69 29.87 21.69
N ARG A 735 -10.70 30.23 22.98
CA ARG A 735 -11.38 31.43 23.48
C ARG A 735 -10.76 32.71 22.92
N ASP A 736 -9.44 32.77 22.84
CA ASP A 736 -8.73 33.93 22.29
C ASP A 736 -8.90 34.06 20.78
N ILE A 737 -8.88 32.95 20.04
CA ILE A 737 -9.27 32.93 18.61
C ILE A 737 -10.73 33.37 18.46
N ARG A 738 -11.63 32.91 19.34
CA ARG A 738 -13.05 33.28 19.27
C ARG A 738 -13.26 34.78 19.41
N LYS A 739 -12.52 35.46 20.29
CA LYS A 739 -12.54 36.93 20.38
C LYS A 739 -12.15 37.61 19.05
N LYS A 740 -11.22 37.04 18.27
CA LYS A 740 -10.85 37.55 16.95
C LYS A 740 -11.97 37.33 15.92
N ILE A 741 -12.58 36.14 15.93
CA ILE A 741 -13.74 35.81 15.08
C ILE A 741 -14.89 36.79 15.35
N ASP A 742 -15.26 36.97 16.61
CA ASP A 742 -16.36 37.85 17.01
C ASP A 742 -16.06 39.31 16.62
N ARG A 743 -14.83 39.80 16.78
CA ARG A 743 -14.42 41.14 16.33
C ARG A 743 -14.59 41.35 14.83
N LYS A 744 -14.24 40.34 14.02
CA LYS A 744 -14.33 40.43 12.55
C LYS A 744 -15.77 40.43 12.06
N LEU A 745 -16.64 39.64 12.71
CA LEU A 745 -18.11 39.65 12.51
C LEU A 745 -18.71 41.06 12.59
N PHE A 746 -18.18 41.94 13.45
CA PHE A 746 -18.66 43.31 13.61
C PHE A 746 -18.12 44.31 12.55
N ARG A 747 -17.16 43.92 11.69
CA ARG A 747 -16.42 44.86 10.82
C ARG A 747 -16.61 44.67 9.31
N ASP A 748 -16.81 43.44 8.82
CA ASP A 748 -17.49 43.04 7.56
C ASP A 748 -16.97 41.67 7.07
N VAL A 749 -17.89 40.76 6.72
CA VAL A 749 -17.62 39.45 6.07
C VAL A 749 -17.86 39.52 4.54
N THR A 750 -18.26 40.69 4.05
CA THR A 750 -18.83 40.91 2.70
C THR A 750 -17.82 40.92 1.56
N ASP A 751 -16.52 41.07 1.87
CA ASP A 751 -15.45 41.20 0.87
C ASP A 751 -14.77 39.85 0.52
N GLU A 752 -15.27 38.72 1.04
CA GLU A 752 -14.68 37.39 0.79
C GLU A 752 -15.27 36.70 -0.45
N GLY A 753 -14.41 35.96 -1.19
CA GLY A 753 -14.85 35.16 -2.34
C GLY A 753 -15.76 33.97 -1.95
N LEU A 754 -16.61 33.51 -2.87
CA LEU A 754 -17.60 32.45 -2.60
C LEU A 754 -16.99 31.14 -2.08
N HIS A 755 -15.80 30.78 -2.56
CA HIS A 755 -15.11 29.57 -2.08
C HIS A 755 -14.69 29.70 -0.61
N ASN A 756 -14.13 30.85 -0.22
CA ASN A 756 -13.79 31.14 1.17
C ASN A 756 -15.02 31.17 2.08
N LEU A 757 -16.12 31.78 1.61
CA LEU A 757 -17.39 31.77 2.33
C LEU A 757 -17.92 30.35 2.54
N GLU A 758 -17.85 29.48 1.53
CA GLU A 758 -18.32 28.10 1.62
C GLU A 758 -17.48 27.29 2.61
N GLN A 759 -16.15 27.40 2.53
CA GLN A 759 -15.26 26.72 3.49
C GLN A 759 -15.47 27.24 4.91
N ALA A 760 -15.59 28.56 5.09
CA ALA A 760 -15.91 29.16 6.37
C ALA A 760 -17.28 28.68 6.89
N PHE A 761 -18.29 28.57 6.03
CA PHE A 761 -19.61 28.06 6.37
C PHE A 761 -19.50 26.62 6.90
N LEU A 762 -18.84 25.72 6.15
CA LEU A 762 -18.66 24.33 6.55
C LEU A 762 -17.90 24.20 7.88
N ILE A 763 -16.86 25.01 8.11
CA ILE A 763 -16.11 24.99 9.38
C ILE A 763 -16.97 25.53 10.53
N SER A 764 -17.70 26.63 10.31
CA SER A 764 -18.55 27.26 11.33
C SER A 764 -19.69 26.34 11.79
N VAL A 765 -20.37 25.67 10.84
CA VAL A 765 -21.45 24.71 11.13
C VAL A 765 -20.93 23.55 11.96
N ASN A 766 -19.82 22.94 11.54
CA ASN A 766 -19.24 21.79 12.24
C ASN A 766 -18.70 22.12 13.64
N ASN A 767 -18.52 23.41 13.96
CA ASN A 767 -18.04 23.89 15.25
C ASN A 767 -19.12 24.65 16.05
N ASN A 768 -20.40 24.56 15.64
CA ASN A 768 -21.55 25.18 16.30
C ASN A 768 -21.40 26.69 16.54
N ILE A 769 -20.92 27.42 15.52
CA ILE A 769 -20.77 28.89 15.55
C ILE A 769 -21.98 29.53 14.86
N SER A 770 -23.18 29.38 15.44
CA SER A 770 -24.45 29.67 14.77
C SER A 770 -24.60 31.10 14.24
N GLU A 771 -24.17 32.11 15.01
CA GLU A 771 -24.22 33.53 14.57
C GLU A 771 -23.35 33.78 13.33
N LEU A 772 -22.13 33.23 13.29
CA LEU A 772 -21.25 33.34 12.12
C LEU A 772 -21.82 32.59 10.92
N THR A 773 -22.35 31.39 11.16
CA THR A 773 -22.96 30.57 10.09
C THR A 773 -24.10 31.34 9.41
N LYS A 774 -24.94 32.01 10.19
CA LYS A 774 -26.04 32.84 9.68
C LYS A 774 -25.54 34.03 8.87
N GLU A 775 -24.56 34.76 9.39
CA GLU A 775 -23.93 35.89 8.68
C GLU A 775 -23.23 35.45 7.37
N LEU A 776 -22.60 34.28 7.35
CA LEU A 776 -21.96 33.71 6.15
C LEU A 776 -22.98 33.33 5.07
N VAL A 777 -24.10 32.73 5.45
CA VAL A 777 -25.21 32.43 4.53
C VAL A 777 -25.79 33.72 3.96
N ASN A 778 -26.04 34.73 4.80
CA ASN A 778 -26.55 36.03 4.37
C ASN A 778 -25.57 36.73 3.41
N SER A 779 -24.28 36.77 3.76
CA SER A 779 -23.22 37.38 2.94
C SER A 779 -23.07 36.68 1.58
N ALA A 780 -23.08 35.34 1.56
CA ALA A 780 -23.03 34.57 0.32
C ALA A 780 -24.28 34.81 -0.54
N GLN A 781 -25.48 34.81 0.05
CA GLN A 781 -26.72 35.10 -0.68
C GLN A 781 -26.73 36.54 -1.24
N HIS A 782 -26.22 37.52 -0.50
CA HIS A 782 -26.05 38.90 -0.97
C HIS A 782 -25.06 38.99 -2.13
N PHE A 783 -23.88 38.35 -2.00
CA PHE A 783 -22.87 38.30 -3.06
C PHE A 783 -23.42 37.66 -4.34
N ILE A 784 -24.07 36.50 -4.22
CA ILE A 784 -24.60 35.74 -5.36
C ILE A 784 -25.78 36.48 -6.00
N SER A 785 -26.69 37.08 -5.23
CA SER A 785 -27.81 37.85 -5.79
C SER A 785 -27.36 39.10 -6.54
N ASN A 786 -26.37 39.83 -5.99
CA ASN A 786 -25.75 40.96 -6.68
C ASN A 786 -25.06 40.54 -7.98
N ARG A 787 -24.35 39.40 -8.01
CA ARG A 787 -23.69 38.90 -9.23
C ARG A 787 -24.66 38.25 -10.23
N LEU A 788 -25.68 37.52 -9.79
CA LEU A 788 -26.72 36.94 -10.66
C LEU A 788 -27.51 38.01 -11.40
N SER A 789 -27.79 39.15 -10.76
CA SER A 789 -28.45 40.28 -11.43
C SER A 789 -27.59 40.86 -12.56
N GLN A 790 -26.26 40.79 -12.44
CA GLN A 790 -25.31 41.19 -13.48
C GLN A 790 -25.14 40.10 -14.57
N PHE A 791 -25.34 38.82 -14.23
CA PHE A 791 -25.09 37.67 -15.12
C PHE A 791 -26.25 36.64 -15.15
N PRO A 792 -27.45 37.01 -15.61
CA PRO A 792 -28.67 36.18 -15.50
C PRO A 792 -28.65 34.88 -16.34
N ASN A 793 -27.75 34.77 -17.32
CA ASN A 793 -27.64 33.61 -18.22
C ASN A 793 -26.51 32.63 -17.84
N ASN A 794 -25.70 32.93 -16.82
CA ASN A 794 -24.58 32.06 -16.47
C ASN A 794 -25.06 30.84 -15.63
N ASN A 795 -24.98 29.66 -16.23
CA ASN A 795 -25.44 28.41 -15.61
C ASN A 795 -24.62 28.01 -14.37
N HIS A 796 -23.32 28.34 -14.30
CA HIS A 796 -22.51 28.05 -13.11
C HIS A 796 -22.97 28.87 -11.90
N PHE A 797 -23.26 30.17 -12.07
CA PHE A 797 -23.76 31.00 -10.96
C PHE A 797 -25.13 30.56 -10.45
N LYS A 798 -26.01 30.07 -11.35
CA LYS A 798 -27.32 29.48 -10.94
C LYS A 798 -27.13 28.22 -10.09
N THR A 799 -26.20 27.35 -10.45
CA THR A 799 -25.89 26.15 -9.65
C THR A 799 -25.35 26.52 -8.26
N TYR A 800 -24.43 27.48 -8.17
CA TYR A 800 -23.92 27.97 -6.89
C TYR A 800 -25.03 28.60 -6.03
N TYR A 801 -25.96 29.35 -6.64
CA TYR A 801 -27.10 29.91 -5.93
C TYR A 801 -27.99 28.83 -5.32
N ASP A 802 -28.38 27.82 -6.10
CA ASP A 802 -29.22 26.72 -5.63
C ASP A 802 -28.52 25.92 -4.51
N GLN A 803 -27.20 25.75 -4.58
CA GLN A 803 -26.40 25.10 -3.53
C GLN A 803 -26.38 25.91 -2.22
N TRP A 804 -26.25 27.24 -2.29
CA TRP A 804 -26.31 28.10 -1.10
C TRP A 804 -27.73 28.23 -0.52
N GLN A 805 -28.78 28.13 -1.36
CA GLN A 805 -30.16 27.99 -0.89
C GLN A 805 -30.35 26.66 -0.13
N LEU A 806 -29.77 25.56 -0.61
CA LEU A 806 -29.77 24.29 0.10
C LEU A 806 -29.03 24.39 1.45
N TYR A 807 -27.86 25.05 1.50
CA TYR A 807 -27.13 25.28 2.75
C TYR A 807 -27.95 26.08 3.76
N GLY A 808 -28.61 27.16 3.32
CA GLY A 808 -29.55 27.92 4.14
C GLY A 808 -30.69 27.05 4.67
N TYR A 809 -31.33 26.25 3.81
CA TYR A 809 -32.40 25.32 4.20
C TYR A 809 -31.94 24.32 5.27
N LYS A 810 -30.79 23.64 5.05
CA LYS A 810 -30.24 22.68 6.00
C LYS A 810 -29.92 23.32 7.34
N PHE A 811 -29.33 24.52 7.34
CA PHE A 811 -29.01 25.25 8.55
C PHE A 811 -30.27 25.63 9.33
N SER A 812 -31.32 26.12 8.67
CA SER A 812 -32.62 26.40 9.33
C SER A 812 -33.24 25.17 9.98
N LEU A 813 -33.11 23.98 9.37
CA LEU A 813 -33.59 22.74 10.00
C LEU A 813 -32.80 22.38 11.27
N ILE A 814 -31.47 22.61 11.25
CA ILE A 814 -30.62 22.43 12.44
C ILE A 814 -31.03 23.41 13.54
N GLU A 815 -31.21 24.70 13.22
CA GLU A 815 -31.65 25.74 14.17
C GLU A 815 -32.98 25.39 14.85
N ILE A 816 -33.96 24.90 14.07
CA ILE A 816 -35.24 24.40 14.62
C ILE A 816 -35.01 23.19 15.55
N SER A 817 -34.09 22.29 15.20
CA SER A 817 -33.78 21.10 15.99
C SER A 817 -33.08 21.43 17.33
N GLU A 818 -32.27 22.50 17.36
CA GLU A 818 -31.50 22.95 18.52
C GLU A 818 -32.28 23.90 19.44
N THR A 819 -33.44 24.41 19.02
CA THR A 819 -34.25 25.33 19.83
C THR A 819 -34.69 24.66 21.15
N ALA A 820 -34.17 25.12 22.28
CA ALA A 820 -34.40 24.49 23.60
C ALA A 820 -35.86 24.57 24.08
N GLU A 821 -36.60 25.59 23.64
CA GLU A 821 -37.97 25.89 24.09
C GLU A 821 -39.06 25.00 23.47
N LEU A 822 -38.71 24.20 22.44
CA LEU A 822 -39.67 23.37 21.72
C LEU A 822 -39.59 21.91 22.19
N SER A 823 -40.75 21.30 22.43
CA SER A 823 -40.85 19.84 22.55
C SER A 823 -40.49 19.16 21.23
N ILE A 824 -40.12 17.89 21.27
CA ILE A 824 -39.64 17.17 20.08
C ILE A 824 -40.76 17.00 19.04
N GLU A 825 -42.01 16.86 19.47
CA GLU A 825 -43.19 16.87 18.62
C GLU A 825 -43.39 18.22 17.93
N GLN A 826 -43.17 19.33 18.65
CA GLN A 826 -43.22 20.68 18.09
C GLN A 826 -42.06 20.92 17.10
N LYS A 827 -40.85 20.45 17.42
CA LYS A 827 -39.68 20.50 16.51
C LYS A 827 -39.98 19.74 15.23
N LYS A 828 -40.49 18.52 15.33
CA LYS A 828 -40.88 17.69 14.19
C LYS A 828 -41.98 18.35 13.35
N SER A 829 -43.00 18.95 13.97
CA SER A 829 -44.05 19.67 13.26
C SER A 829 -43.49 20.88 12.51
N LYS A 830 -42.59 21.66 13.13
CA LYS A 830 -41.95 22.81 12.48
C LYS A 830 -41.03 22.38 11.34
N ILE A 831 -40.21 21.34 11.51
CA ILE A 831 -39.36 20.79 10.44
C ILE A 831 -40.22 20.28 9.28
N ASN A 832 -41.31 19.57 9.57
CA ASN A 832 -42.22 19.07 8.54
C ASN A 832 -42.90 20.20 7.75
N GLY A 833 -43.27 21.29 8.43
CA GLY A 833 -43.88 22.47 7.84
C GLY A 833 -42.90 23.49 7.25
N TYR A 834 -41.58 23.30 7.36
CA TYR A 834 -40.61 24.23 6.79
C TYR A 834 -40.55 24.04 5.26
N PRO A 835 -40.78 25.10 4.47
CA PRO A 835 -40.87 25.00 3.02
C PRO A 835 -39.52 24.59 2.43
N GLN A 836 -39.53 23.57 1.58
CA GLN A 836 -38.37 23.21 0.78
C GLN A 836 -38.15 24.27 -0.30
N PRO A 837 -36.91 24.71 -0.57
CA PRO A 837 -36.64 25.69 -1.61
C PRO A 837 -37.03 25.16 -3.00
N GLU A 838 -37.70 25.99 -3.82
CA GLU A 838 -37.99 25.70 -5.23
C GLU A 838 -36.74 25.97 -6.09
N LEU A 839 -35.89 24.96 -6.24
CA LEU A 839 -34.61 25.08 -6.97
C LEU A 839 -34.81 24.88 -8.47
N LYS A 840 -34.25 25.79 -9.29
CA LYS A 840 -34.51 25.89 -10.75
C LYS A 840 -33.29 25.55 -11.63
N ALA A 841 -32.30 24.81 -11.12
CA ALA A 841 -31.16 24.33 -11.90
C ALA A 841 -31.59 23.50 -13.15
N LEU A 842 -30.74 23.46 -14.18
CA LEU A 842 -30.99 22.71 -15.41
C LEU A 842 -30.89 21.18 -15.19
N GLY A 843 -31.93 20.43 -15.59
CA GLY A 843 -31.88 18.97 -15.79
C GLY A 843 -31.64 18.14 -14.53
N TYR A 844 -30.78 17.10 -14.64
CA TYR A 844 -30.49 16.06 -13.63
C TYR A 844 -29.99 16.61 -12.27
N LEU A 845 -29.32 17.79 -12.28
CA LEU A 845 -28.78 18.42 -11.06
C LEU A 845 -29.87 18.93 -10.11
N SER A 846 -30.97 19.50 -10.65
CA SER A 846 -32.10 19.96 -9.82
C SER A 846 -32.79 18.82 -9.07
N GLY A 847 -32.92 17.64 -9.72
CA GLY A 847 -33.46 16.44 -9.11
C GLY A 847 -32.61 15.93 -7.94
N ASN A 848 -31.28 15.98 -8.07
CA ASN A 848 -30.36 15.56 -7.02
C ASN A 848 -30.39 16.49 -5.81
N ILE A 849 -30.40 17.82 -6.03
CA ILE A 849 -30.41 18.78 -4.91
C ILE A 849 -31.73 18.69 -4.14
N ASN A 850 -32.87 18.55 -4.82
CA ASN A 850 -34.17 18.36 -4.17
C ASN A 850 -34.25 17.04 -3.39
N LYS A 851 -33.68 15.97 -3.95
CA LYS A 851 -33.56 14.68 -3.26
C LYS A 851 -32.68 14.80 -2.01
N GLU A 852 -31.58 15.55 -2.10
CA GLU A 852 -30.67 15.81 -0.98
C GLU A 852 -31.34 16.61 0.14
N ALA A 853 -32.14 17.63 -0.18
CA ALA A 853 -32.91 18.40 0.79
C ALA A 853 -33.88 17.50 1.58
N GLU A 854 -34.65 16.66 0.89
CA GLU A 854 -35.60 15.74 1.52
C GLU A 854 -34.89 14.62 2.32
N GLN A 855 -33.76 14.11 1.82
CA GLN A 855 -32.91 13.17 2.58
C GLN A 855 -32.39 13.81 3.88
N PHE A 856 -31.94 15.06 3.83
CA PHE A 856 -31.46 15.78 5.00
C PHE A 856 -32.58 16.07 6.02
N LYS A 857 -33.78 16.45 5.55
CA LYS A 857 -34.96 16.63 6.41
C LYS A 857 -35.29 15.36 7.19
N ARG A 858 -35.38 14.22 6.50
CA ARG A 858 -35.61 12.90 7.12
C ARG A 858 -34.49 12.53 8.09
N TYR A 859 -33.24 12.86 7.76
CA TYR A 859 -32.10 12.64 8.63
C TYR A 859 -32.20 13.44 9.94
N VAL A 860 -32.50 14.74 9.90
CA VAL A 860 -32.67 15.57 11.11
C VAL A 860 -33.80 15.02 12.00
N ILE A 861 -34.91 14.61 11.39
CA ILE A 861 -36.02 13.96 12.13
C ILE A 861 -35.55 12.65 12.76
N ALA A 862 -34.77 11.82 12.05
CA ALA A 862 -34.28 10.57 12.61
C ALA A 862 -33.35 10.79 13.80
N VAL A 863 -32.46 11.79 13.73
CA VAL A 863 -31.57 12.15 14.84
C VAL A 863 -32.36 12.59 16.08
N LEU A 864 -33.40 13.42 15.91
CA LEU A 864 -34.29 13.83 17.01
C LEU A 864 -35.03 12.65 17.67
N LEU A 865 -35.22 11.53 16.96
CA LEU A 865 -35.95 10.36 17.43
C LEU A 865 -35.05 9.29 18.07
N ILE A 866 -33.71 9.42 18.03
CA ILE A 866 -32.77 8.43 18.58
C ILE A 866 -33.11 8.13 20.05
N ASP A 867 -33.29 9.18 20.85
CA ASP A 867 -33.57 9.06 22.28
C ASP A 867 -35.06 9.01 22.63
N ILE A 868 -35.99 8.82 21.69
CA ILE A 868 -37.42 8.69 22.02
C ILE A 868 -38.03 7.46 21.36
N GLU A 869 -37.89 7.35 20.04
CA GLU A 869 -38.42 6.24 19.24
C GLU A 869 -37.26 5.60 18.46
N PRO A 870 -36.28 4.95 19.13
CA PRO A 870 -35.07 4.45 18.48
C PRO A 870 -35.36 3.44 17.37
N SER A 871 -36.43 2.63 17.51
CA SER A 871 -36.90 1.73 16.44
C SER A 871 -37.30 2.47 15.16
N LYS A 872 -37.97 3.62 15.29
CA LYS A 872 -38.41 4.42 14.14
C LYS A 872 -37.26 5.23 13.56
N SER A 873 -36.37 5.75 14.41
CA SER A 873 -35.11 6.38 13.99
C SER A 873 -34.28 5.40 13.15
N SER A 874 -34.07 4.19 13.65
CA SER A 874 -33.34 3.12 12.95
C SER A 874 -33.97 2.78 11.60
N GLN A 875 -35.30 2.64 11.51
CA GLN A 875 -36.01 2.41 10.24
C GLN A 875 -35.80 3.53 9.22
N ILE A 876 -35.90 4.80 9.65
CA ILE A 876 -35.67 5.95 8.75
C ILE A 876 -34.22 5.95 8.26
N LEU A 877 -33.26 5.70 9.15
CA LEU A 877 -31.83 5.69 8.81
C LEU A 877 -31.47 4.51 7.90
N GLU A 878 -32.05 3.33 8.10
CA GLU A 878 -31.86 2.20 7.18
C GLU A 878 -32.36 2.52 5.77
N GLN A 879 -33.51 3.17 5.66
CA GLN A 879 -34.04 3.60 4.38
C GLN A 879 -33.12 4.64 3.72
N LEU A 880 -32.62 5.61 4.49
CA LEU A 880 -31.64 6.59 3.99
C LEU A 880 -30.34 5.93 3.53
N ILE A 881 -29.82 4.93 4.26
CA ILE A 881 -28.61 4.18 3.87
C ILE A 881 -28.82 3.42 2.54
N LYS A 882 -30.01 2.84 2.32
CA LYS A 882 -30.35 2.16 1.06
C LYS A 882 -30.43 3.14 -0.12
N GLU A 883 -30.94 4.35 0.12
CA GLU A 883 -31.05 5.39 -0.92
C GLU A 883 -29.71 6.07 -1.22
N ASN A 884 -28.88 6.31 -0.20
CA ASN A 884 -27.57 6.94 -0.28
C ASN A 884 -26.73 6.58 0.97
N PRO A 885 -25.71 5.70 0.86
CA PRO A 885 -24.93 5.21 2.01
C PRO A 885 -23.92 6.26 2.49
N VAL A 886 -24.40 7.31 3.15
CA VAL A 886 -23.57 8.34 3.78
C VAL A 886 -23.15 7.89 5.17
N LYS A 887 -21.87 8.06 5.51
CA LYS A 887 -21.29 7.69 6.82
C LYS A 887 -22.08 8.22 8.02
N GLY A 888 -22.54 9.47 7.97
CA GLY A 888 -23.36 10.07 9.03
C GLY A 888 -24.66 9.30 9.29
N TYR A 889 -25.27 8.70 8.26
CA TYR A 889 -26.47 7.88 8.43
C TYR A 889 -26.15 6.55 9.10
N ILE A 890 -25.02 5.93 8.73
CA ILE A 890 -24.54 4.66 9.30
C ILE A 890 -24.20 4.83 10.78
N ASP A 891 -23.45 5.89 11.14
CA ASP A 891 -23.05 6.18 12.52
C ASP A 891 -24.27 6.44 13.43
N ASN A 892 -25.26 7.20 12.94
CA ASN A 892 -26.49 7.46 13.69
C ASN A 892 -27.43 6.25 13.72
N TRP A 893 -27.44 5.40 12.68
CA TRP A 893 -28.18 4.14 12.71
C TRP A 893 -27.62 3.23 13.81
N PHE A 894 -26.30 3.20 13.95
CA PHE A 894 -25.64 2.46 15.01
C PHE A 894 -25.99 3.03 16.39
N ALA A 895 -25.98 4.37 16.54
CA ALA A 895 -26.45 5.03 17.76
C ALA A 895 -27.89 4.63 18.12
N ALA A 896 -28.84 4.77 17.18
CA ALA A 896 -30.24 4.39 17.38
C ALA A 896 -30.40 2.90 17.73
N SER A 897 -29.61 2.03 17.12
CA SER A 897 -29.63 0.60 17.37
C SER A 897 -29.08 0.25 18.76
N LEU A 898 -28.01 0.92 19.21
CA LEU A 898 -27.50 0.76 20.57
C LEU A 898 -28.52 1.25 21.61
N THR A 899 -29.11 2.44 21.43
CA THR A 899 -30.15 2.98 22.31
C THR A 899 -31.37 2.06 22.38
N LYS A 900 -31.76 1.46 21.25
CA LYS A 900 -32.81 0.44 21.21
C LYS A 900 -32.47 -0.77 22.08
N LEU A 901 -31.29 -1.35 21.90
CA LEU A 901 -30.84 -2.51 22.67
C LEU A 901 -30.74 -2.20 24.17
N GLU A 902 -30.35 -0.98 24.54
CA GLU A 902 -30.28 -0.54 25.93
C GLU A 902 -31.66 -0.47 26.59
N ARG A 903 -32.68 0.04 25.88
CA ARG A 903 -34.06 0.10 26.39
C ARG A 903 -34.74 -1.24 26.47
N GLU A 904 -34.38 -2.14 25.57
CA GLU A 904 -34.92 -3.50 25.52
C GLU A 904 -34.17 -4.45 26.47
N GLU A 905 -33.15 -3.97 27.21
CA GLU A 905 -32.26 -4.77 28.07
C GLU A 905 -31.75 -6.03 27.35
N ALA A 906 -31.36 -5.87 26.08
CA ALA A 906 -31.01 -6.98 25.20
C ALA A 906 -29.70 -7.68 25.63
N ASP A 907 -29.58 -8.95 25.26
CA ASP A 907 -28.40 -9.76 25.58
C ASP A 907 -27.13 -9.32 24.85
N LEU A 908 -25.97 -9.79 25.31
CA LEU A 908 -24.68 -9.46 24.69
C LEU A 908 -24.57 -9.96 23.24
N ASN A 909 -25.34 -10.98 22.85
CA ASN A 909 -25.33 -11.48 21.46
C ASN A 909 -26.00 -10.49 20.50
N ALA A 910 -27.06 -9.82 20.93
CA ALA A 910 -27.70 -8.76 20.16
C ALA A 910 -26.74 -7.59 19.89
N TYR A 911 -25.95 -7.19 20.89
CA TYR A 911 -24.88 -6.20 20.72
C TYR A 911 -23.82 -6.65 19.70
N ARG A 912 -23.35 -7.90 19.77
CA ARG A 912 -22.39 -8.45 18.78
C ARG A 912 -22.96 -8.44 17.36
N LYS A 913 -24.24 -8.79 17.21
CA LYS A 913 -24.91 -8.80 15.89
C LYS A 913 -24.96 -7.39 15.29
N VAL A 914 -25.38 -6.40 16.08
CA VAL A 914 -25.41 -4.99 15.62
C VAL A 914 -24.00 -4.48 15.30
N LEU A 915 -22.99 -4.84 16.08
CA LEU A 915 -21.59 -4.50 15.80
C LEU A 915 -21.10 -5.09 14.47
N MET A 916 -21.42 -6.35 14.18
CA MET A 916 -21.08 -6.98 12.89
C MET A 916 -21.81 -6.32 11.72
N GLU A 917 -23.10 -6.01 11.88
CA GLU A 917 -23.88 -5.31 10.85
C GLU A 917 -23.36 -3.90 10.59
N TYR A 918 -22.93 -3.19 11.64
CA TYR A 918 -22.29 -1.89 11.53
C TYR A 918 -21.00 -1.96 10.69
N LYS A 919 -20.10 -2.90 11.00
CA LYS A 919 -18.87 -3.13 10.21
C LYS A 919 -19.18 -3.42 8.73
N ARG A 920 -20.18 -4.26 8.45
CA ARG A 920 -20.57 -4.66 7.08
C ARG A 920 -21.18 -3.53 6.25
N LYS A 921 -21.73 -2.48 6.87
CA LYS A 921 -22.30 -1.33 6.14
C LYS A 921 -21.24 -0.40 5.55
N PHE A 922 -19.96 -0.56 5.90
CA PHE A 922 -18.85 0.18 5.30
C PHE A 922 -18.18 -0.61 4.16
N PRO A 923 -17.83 0.02 3.02
CA PRO A 923 -17.08 -0.64 1.94
C PRO A 923 -15.66 -1.09 2.31
N SER A 924 -15.06 -0.47 3.33
CA SER A 924 -13.77 -0.84 3.93
C SER A 924 -13.73 -0.28 5.35
N PHE A 925 -14.03 -1.10 6.35
CA PHE A 925 -14.12 -0.64 7.74
C PHE A 925 -12.73 -0.31 8.30
N SER A 926 -12.56 0.88 8.85
CA SER A 926 -11.36 1.28 9.60
C SER A 926 -11.73 2.17 10.78
N SER A 927 -11.24 1.83 11.96
CA SER A 927 -11.46 2.56 13.22
C SER A 927 -10.99 4.01 13.15
N SER A 928 -9.91 4.28 12.41
CA SER A 928 -9.35 5.63 12.23
C SER A 928 -10.29 6.54 11.44
N ASN A 929 -11.08 5.96 10.53
CA ASN A 929 -11.96 6.69 9.61
C ASN A 929 -13.38 6.92 10.13
N LEU A 930 -13.75 6.51 11.35
CA LEU A 930 -15.08 6.75 11.94
C LEU A 930 -15.32 8.24 12.32
N SER A 931 -16.55 8.71 12.54
CA SER A 931 -16.78 10.07 13.10
C SER A 931 -16.42 10.09 14.59
N LEU A 932 -16.37 11.26 15.23
CA LEU A 932 -16.13 11.31 16.67
C LEU A 932 -17.19 10.52 17.45
N GLN A 933 -18.47 10.76 17.14
CA GLN A 933 -19.60 10.03 17.70
C GLN A 933 -19.56 8.54 17.35
N GLY A 934 -19.26 8.20 16.09
CA GLY A 934 -19.12 6.82 15.63
C GLY A 934 -18.00 6.07 16.36
N THR A 935 -16.85 6.71 16.58
CA THR A 935 -15.74 6.16 17.38
C THR A 935 -16.16 5.97 18.84
N GLN A 936 -16.82 6.96 19.45
CA GLN A 936 -17.31 6.86 20.83
C GLN A 936 -18.29 5.71 21.01
N ASN A 937 -19.31 5.61 20.14
CA ASN A 937 -20.32 4.55 20.18
C ASN A 937 -19.69 3.17 19.94
N TYR A 938 -18.74 3.09 19.00
CA TYR A 938 -18.01 1.86 18.70
C TYR A 938 -17.21 1.37 19.91
N LEU A 939 -16.41 2.25 20.52
CA LEU A 939 -15.64 1.93 21.72
C LEU A 939 -16.55 1.60 22.91
N SER A 940 -17.68 2.29 23.05
CA SER A 940 -18.65 2.03 24.13
C SER A 940 -19.32 0.66 23.97
N CYS A 941 -19.66 0.27 22.74
CA CYS A 941 -20.18 -1.06 22.44
C CYS A 941 -19.12 -2.15 22.73
N LEU A 942 -17.87 -1.95 22.32
CA LEU A 942 -16.77 -2.89 22.62
C LEU A 942 -16.52 -3.01 24.14
N LEU A 943 -16.61 -1.89 24.87
CA LEU A 943 -16.47 -1.87 26.32
C LEU A 943 -17.56 -2.70 26.98
N LYS A 944 -18.81 -2.54 26.54
CA LYS A 944 -19.95 -3.36 27.01
C LYS A 944 -19.77 -4.85 26.72
N LEU A 945 -19.15 -5.19 25.58
CA LEU A 945 -18.81 -6.57 25.20
C LEU A 945 -17.54 -7.11 25.89
N ARG A 946 -16.81 -6.28 26.65
CA ARG A 946 -15.51 -6.56 27.28
C ARG A 946 -14.41 -6.98 26.29
N GLU A 947 -14.45 -6.45 25.07
CA GLU A 947 -13.46 -6.72 24.01
C GLU A 947 -12.25 -5.76 24.14
N PHE A 948 -11.53 -5.87 25.26
CA PHE A 948 -10.46 -4.94 25.63
C PHE A 948 -9.29 -4.86 24.64
N LEU A 949 -8.96 -5.98 23.97
CA LEU A 949 -7.90 -6.01 22.95
C LEU A 949 -8.27 -5.18 21.71
N GLU A 950 -9.54 -5.21 21.32
CA GLU A 950 -10.01 -4.44 20.16
C GLU A 950 -10.11 -2.95 20.47
N ILE A 951 -10.45 -2.59 21.72
CA ILE A 951 -10.35 -1.21 22.22
C ILE A 951 -8.90 -0.71 22.17
N GLU A 952 -7.93 -1.53 22.57
CA GLU A 952 -6.51 -1.17 22.54
C GLU A 952 -6.01 -0.95 21.10
N ALA A 953 -6.34 -1.87 20.18
CA ALA A 953 -6.01 -1.74 18.77
C ALA A 953 -6.66 -0.49 18.15
N CYS A 954 -7.93 -0.24 18.46
CA CYS A 954 -8.63 0.96 18.04
C CYS A 954 -7.94 2.21 18.58
N TRP A 955 -7.66 2.28 19.89
CA TRP A 955 -6.96 3.40 20.52
C TRP A 955 -5.61 3.68 19.85
N LEU A 956 -4.78 2.65 19.62
CA LEU A 956 -3.49 2.82 18.94
C LEU A 956 -3.63 3.42 17.53
N SER A 957 -4.66 3.01 16.79
CA SER A 957 -4.94 3.50 15.43
C SER A 957 -5.52 4.93 15.35
N LEU A 958 -6.01 5.50 16.45
CA LEU A 958 -6.60 6.84 16.45
C LEU A 958 -5.53 7.94 16.35
N GLY A 959 -5.79 8.93 15.50
CA GLY A 959 -5.01 10.17 15.44
C GLY A 959 -5.12 11.00 16.73
N GLN A 960 -4.14 11.87 16.96
CA GLN A 960 -4.04 12.63 18.21
C GLN A 960 -5.26 13.52 18.47
N ASP A 961 -5.87 14.10 17.43
CA ASP A 961 -7.08 14.93 17.55
C ASP A 961 -8.25 14.18 18.20
N LYS A 962 -8.43 12.89 17.87
CA LYS A 962 -9.50 12.06 18.45
C LYS A 962 -9.14 11.57 19.85
N LYS A 963 -7.86 11.21 20.08
CA LYS A 963 -7.34 10.87 21.42
C LYS A 963 -7.44 12.03 22.40
N ASN A 964 -7.49 13.26 21.90
CA ASN A 964 -7.68 14.47 22.70
C ASN A 964 -9.16 14.90 22.80
N SER A 965 -10.10 14.04 22.40
CA SER A 965 -11.51 14.27 22.67
C SER A 965 -11.93 13.66 24.00
N ILE A 966 -12.58 14.46 24.84
CA ILE A 966 -13.04 14.00 26.14
C ILE A 966 -13.95 12.77 26.02
N SER A 967 -14.85 12.75 25.04
CA SER A 967 -15.79 11.64 24.81
C SER A 967 -15.09 10.28 24.61
N ILE A 968 -13.96 10.28 23.89
CA ILE A 968 -13.18 9.07 23.60
C ILE A 968 -12.28 8.72 24.79
N VAL A 969 -11.61 9.73 25.38
CA VAL A 969 -10.76 9.54 26.58
C VAL A 969 -11.58 8.99 27.73
N THR A 970 -12.80 9.46 27.95
CA THR A 970 -13.72 8.95 28.98
C THR A 970 -13.97 7.45 28.79
N VAL A 971 -14.29 6.99 27.57
CA VAL A 971 -14.54 5.57 27.30
C VAL A 971 -13.26 4.74 27.50
N TYR A 972 -12.11 5.25 27.07
CA TYR A 972 -10.83 4.57 27.26
C TYR A 972 -10.40 4.51 28.74
N CYS A 973 -10.59 5.58 29.51
CA CYS A 973 -10.37 5.60 30.96
C CYS A 973 -11.32 4.68 31.71
N ARG A 974 -12.58 4.53 31.26
CA ARG A 974 -13.50 3.49 31.78
C ARG A 974 -13.00 2.08 31.48
N LYS A 975 -12.49 1.83 30.27
CA LYS A 975 -11.80 0.56 29.95
C LYS A 975 -10.63 0.31 30.91
N LEU A 976 -9.78 1.31 31.14
CA LEU A 976 -8.64 1.19 32.07
C LEU A 976 -9.09 0.94 33.51
N LYS A 977 -10.20 1.56 33.95
CA LYS A 977 -10.84 1.29 35.24
C LYS A 977 -11.32 -0.17 35.33
N GLU A 978 -12.04 -0.65 34.32
CA GLU A 978 -12.53 -2.03 34.27
C GLU A 978 -11.42 -3.08 34.11
N SER A 979 -10.30 -2.73 33.49
CA SER A 979 -9.12 -3.61 33.37
C SER A 979 -8.17 -3.56 34.58
N GLY A 980 -8.48 -2.76 35.62
CA GLY A 980 -7.71 -2.68 36.87
C GLY A 980 -6.60 -1.62 36.91
N ASP A 981 -6.40 -0.84 35.85
CA ASP A 981 -5.38 0.22 35.73
C ASP A 981 -5.91 1.60 36.18
N ILE A 982 -6.56 1.65 37.35
CA ILE A 982 -7.32 2.83 37.83
C ILE A 982 -6.40 4.05 38.02
N VAL A 983 -5.16 3.85 38.47
CA VAL A 983 -4.16 4.94 38.63
C VAL A 983 -3.78 5.55 37.28
N LYS A 984 -3.55 4.71 36.27
CA LYS A 984 -3.25 5.14 34.89
C LYS A 984 -4.44 5.86 34.28
N ALA A 985 -5.66 5.37 34.52
CA ALA A 985 -6.91 6.01 34.09
C ALA A 985 -7.04 7.41 34.69
N ARG A 986 -6.82 7.57 36.00
CA ARG A 986 -6.88 8.87 36.68
C ARG A 986 -5.78 9.82 36.21
N GLN A 987 -4.54 9.35 36.13
CA GLN A 987 -3.42 10.20 35.70
C GLN A 987 -3.66 10.69 34.27
N MET A 988 -4.01 9.80 33.34
CA MET A 988 -4.35 10.16 31.97
C MET A 988 -5.52 11.15 31.90
N TYR A 989 -6.59 10.93 32.67
CA TYR A 989 -7.76 11.81 32.68
C TYR A 989 -7.47 13.18 33.30
N LYS A 990 -6.65 13.22 34.36
CA LYS A 990 -6.21 14.46 35.01
C LYS A 990 -5.25 15.26 34.14
N ASP A 991 -4.27 14.60 33.53
CA ASP A 991 -3.33 15.21 32.59
C ASP A 991 -4.08 15.76 31.38
N PHE A 992 -5.10 15.04 30.89
CA PHE A 992 -6.00 15.52 29.86
C PHE A 992 -6.73 16.81 30.28
N LEU A 993 -7.35 16.84 31.46
CA LEU A 993 -8.06 18.03 31.96
C LEU A 993 -7.11 19.22 32.16
N ASN A 994 -5.92 18.98 32.71
CA ASN A 994 -4.91 20.01 32.93
C ASN A 994 -4.40 20.62 31.62
N ASN A 995 -4.09 19.78 30.62
CA ASN A 995 -3.44 20.21 29.39
C ASN A 995 -4.43 20.78 28.34
N PHE A 996 -5.70 20.38 28.36
CA PHE A 996 -6.66 20.74 27.30
C PHE A 996 -7.86 21.58 27.77
N HIS A 997 -8.21 21.54 29.07
CA HIS A 997 -9.38 22.26 29.61
C HIS A 997 -9.05 23.47 30.50
N GLY A 998 -7.81 23.59 31.01
CA GLY A 998 -7.24 24.86 31.49
C GLY A 998 -8.16 25.77 32.30
N GLY A 999 -8.71 25.28 33.42
CA GLY A 999 -9.24 26.12 34.51
C GLY A 999 -10.70 26.62 34.40
N GLN A 1000 -11.53 26.12 33.49
CA GLN A 1000 -12.99 26.28 33.63
C GLN A 1000 -13.56 25.22 34.58
N GLU A 1001 -14.61 25.57 35.35
CA GLU A 1001 -15.35 24.64 36.20
C GLU A 1001 -15.71 23.38 35.40
N SER A 1002 -15.12 22.25 35.77
CA SER A 1002 -15.36 20.97 35.11
C SER A 1002 -16.86 20.66 35.15
N SER A 1003 -17.45 20.18 34.05
CA SER A 1003 -18.89 19.88 34.04
C SER A 1003 -19.22 18.79 35.08
N VAL A 1004 -20.48 18.75 35.55
CA VAL A 1004 -20.93 17.81 36.61
C VAL A 1004 -20.56 16.36 36.29
N GLU A 1005 -20.62 15.95 35.02
CA GLU A 1005 -20.23 14.60 34.56
C GLU A 1005 -18.70 14.37 34.59
N GLN A 1006 -17.89 15.40 34.29
CA GLN A 1006 -16.43 15.33 34.35
C GLN A 1006 -15.95 15.23 35.80
N GLN A 1007 -16.55 16.01 36.69
CA GLN A 1007 -16.35 15.90 38.12
C GLN A 1007 -16.86 14.57 38.65
N SER A 1008 -17.96 14.03 38.11
CA SER A 1008 -18.49 12.71 38.47
C SER A 1008 -17.54 11.59 38.10
N LEU A 1009 -16.93 11.58 36.90
CA LEU A 1009 -15.97 10.52 36.54
C LEU A 1009 -14.64 10.68 37.29
N LEU A 1010 -14.15 11.90 37.49
CA LEU A 1010 -13.01 12.15 38.38
C LEU A 1010 -13.31 11.70 39.79
N LYS A 1011 -14.48 12.03 40.32
CA LYS A 1011 -14.95 11.62 41.64
C LYS A 1011 -15.18 10.11 41.70
N GLU A 1012 -15.68 9.45 40.67
CA GLU A 1012 -15.76 7.99 40.61
C GLU A 1012 -14.40 7.32 40.56
N LEU A 1013 -13.43 7.92 39.85
CA LEU A 1013 -12.05 7.45 39.81
C LEU A 1013 -11.35 7.74 41.14
N ASP A 1014 -11.58 8.91 41.75
CA ASP A 1014 -11.09 9.33 43.06
C ASP A 1014 -11.75 8.56 44.19
N ASP A 1015 -13.01 8.13 44.05
CA ASP A 1015 -13.79 7.31 45.00
C ASP A 1015 -13.43 5.84 44.84
N ALA A 1016 -13.24 5.36 43.60
CA ALA A 1016 -12.65 4.04 43.35
C ALA A 1016 -11.22 3.99 43.90
N ILE A 1017 -10.44 5.05 43.68
CA ILE A 1017 -9.14 5.24 44.30
C ILE A 1017 -9.30 5.37 45.80
N ALA A 1018 -10.21 6.15 46.39
CA ALA A 1018 -10.46 6.29 47.84
C ALA A 1018 -10.84 4.96 48.50
N SER A 1019 -11.68 4.17 47.84
CA SER A 1019 -12.05 2.81 48.25
C SER A 1019 -10.88 1.83 48.13
N GLU A 1020 -9.95 2.06 47.19
CA GLU A 1020 -8.65 1.40 47.15
C GLU A 1020 -7.61 2.07 48.08
N VAL A 1021 -7.82 3.30 48.56
CA VAL A 1021 -6.86 4.20 49.22
C VAL A 1021 -7.05 4.25 50.74
N GLU A 1022 -8.14 3.77 51.33
CA GLU A 1022 -8.05 3.41 52.75
C GLU A 1022 -6.98 2.31 53.00
N PRO A 1023 -6.82 1.30 52.12
CA PRO A 1023 -5.65 0.42 52.11
C PRO A 1023 -4.40 1.02 51.44
N LYS A 1024 -4.54 1.76 50.32
CA LYS A 1024 -3.39 2.26 49.53
C LYS A 1024 -2.84 3.63 49.94
N ALA A 1025 -3.49 4.49 50.72
CA ALA A 1025 -2.88 5.72 51.28
C ALA A 1025 -1.76 5.38 52.25
N LEU A 1026 -1.99 4.36 53.09
CA LEU A 1026 -0.96 3.75 53.93
C LEU A 1026 0.16 3.13 53.09
N ALA A 1027 -0.18 2.48 51.96
CA ALA A 1027 0.81 1.91 51.04
C ALA A 1027 1.56 2.94 50.17
N ILE A 1028 0.96 4.09 49.85
CA ILE A 1028 1.53 5.17 49.03
C ILE A 1028 2.38 6.10 49.90
N ALA A 1029 1.97 6.42 51.13
CA ALA A 1029 2.85 7.05 52.12
C ALA A 1029 4.08 6.16 52.41
N ALA A 1030 3.89 4.83 52.49
CA ALA A 1030 5.00 3.87 52.58
C ALA A 1030 5.86 3.79 51.29
N LYS A 1031 5.27 3.96 50.10
CA LYS A 1031 5.99 3.98 48.80
C LYS A 1031 6.76 5.27 48.55
N SER A 1032 6.25 6.42 48.99
CA SER A 1032 6.97 7.70 48.87
C SER A 1032 8.21 7.73 49.77
N ILE A 1033 8.16 7.06 50.94
CA ILE A 1033 9.33 6.77 51.81
C ILE A 1033 10.25 5.69 51.19
N ALA A 1034 9.81 4.99 50.15
CA ALA A 1034 10.58 3.95 49.45
C ALA A 1034 11.23 4.39 48.14
N LEU A 1035 10.96 5.61 47.67
CA LEU A 1035 11.48 6.16 46.41
C LEU A 1035 12.62 7.17 46.58
N GLU A 1036 13.03 7.48 47.82
CA GLU A 1036 14.37 8.01 48.05
C GLU A 1036 15.38 6.87 47.85
N SER A 1037 16.49 7.16 47.15
CA SER A 1037 17.53 6.19 46.86
C SER A 1037 18.17 5.67 48.16
N ARG A 1038 17.63 4.56 48.69
CA ARG A 1038 18.12 3.90 49.89
C ARG A 1038 19.53 3.38 49.64
N SER A 1039 20.43 3.63 50.59
CA SER A 1039 21.78 3.10 50.56
C SER A 1039 21.76 1.56 50.63
N ASN A 1040 22.84 0.92 50.18
CA ASN A 1040 22.97 -0.54 50.28
C ASN A 1040 22.86 -1.04 51.74
N ASP A 1041 23.23 -0.23 52.73
CA ASP A 1041 23.11 -0.59 54.15
C ASP A 1041 21.66 -0.56 54.63
N GLU A 1042 20.85 0.40 54.17
CA GLU A 1042 19.41 0.46 54.48
C GLU A 1042 18.65 -0.67 53.79
N LEU A 1043 18.97 -0.98 52.53
CA LEU A 1043 18.38 -2.13 51.82
C LEU A 1043 18.73 -3.46 52.50
N ARG A 1044 19.98 -3.59 52.98
CA ARG A 1044 20.41 -4.75 53.76
C ARG A 1044 19.63 -4.86 55.08
N HIS A 1045 19.38 -3.74 55.78
CA HIS A 1045 18.60 -3.73 57.01
C HIS A 1045 17.16 -4.20 56.78
N TYR A 1046 16.44 -3.62 55.80
CA TYR A 1046 15.07 -4.02 55.48
C TYR A 1046 14.98 -5.48 55.01
N PHE A 1047 15.95 -5.95 54.24
CA PHE A 1047 15.97 -7.36 53.84
C PHE A 1047 16.14 -8.31 55.03
N GLN A 1048 16.98 -7.95 56.00
CA GLN A 1048 17.14 -8.74 57.23
C GLN A 1048 15.89 -8.70 58.12
N GLU A 1049 15.19 -7.57 58.17
CA GLU A 1049 13.93 -7.42 58.89
C GLU A 1049 12.80 -8.27 58.27
N ILE A 1050 12.65 -8.25 56.95
CA ILE A 1050 11.66 -9.10 56.27
C ILE A 1050 11.96 -10.59 56.52
N LYS A 1051 13.23 -10.97 56.53
CA LYS A 1051 13.65 -12.36 56.75
C LYS A 1051 13.38 -12.87 58.19
N SER A 1052 13.22 -11.98 59.17
CA SER A 1052 12.92 -12.36 60.56
C SER A 1052 11.42 -12.42 60.86
N LEU A 1053 10.55 -12.08 59.91
CA LEU A 1053 9.10 -12.13 60.07
C LEU A 1053 8.54 -13.57 60.05
N SER A 1054 7.30 -13.71 60.51
CA SER A 1054 6.59 -15.00 60.46
C SER A 1054 6.29 -15.44 59.01
N PRO A 1055 6.16 -16.74 58.75
CA PRO A 1055 5.84 -17.26 57.42
C PRO A 1055 4.58 -16.62 56.79
N ASP A 1056 3.54 -16.35 57.59
CA ASP A 1056 2.33 -15.66 57.14
C ASP A 1056 2.64 -14.24 56.61
N SER A 1057 3.36 -13.44 57.39
CA SER A 1057 3.74 -12.08 56.99
C SER A 1057 4.67 -12.09 55.77
N ILE A 1058 5.63 -13.03 55.71
CA ILE A 1058 6.51 -13.21 54.56
C ILE A 1058 5.69 -13.54 53.31
N SER A 1059 4.73 -14.46 53.40
CA SER A 1059 3.89 -14.85 52.25
C SER A 1059 3.09 -13.66 51.69
N GLN A 1060 2.58 -12.80 52.57
CA GLN A 1060 1.85 -11.59 52.19
C GLN A 1060 2.79 -10.52 51.60
N ILE A 1061 3.96 -10.29 52.19
CA ILE A 1061 4.90 -9.26 51.73
C ILE A 1061 5.55 -9.64 50.39
N VAL A 1062 6.00 -10.89 50.25
CA VAL A 1062 6.74 -11.35 49.06
C VAL A 1062 5.82 -11.67 47.90
N SER A 1063 4.58 -12.12 48.15
CA SER A 1063 3.69 -12.61 47.08
C SER A 1063 2.26 -12.04 47.09
N GLY A 1064 1.86 -11.30 48.13
CA GLY A 1064 0.50 -10.78 48.29
C GLY A 1064 -0.56 -11.87 48.55
N LYS A 1065 -0.16 -13.09 48.90
CA LYS A 1065 -1.04 -14.27 49.04
C LYS A 1065 -1.08 -14.78 50.47
N THR A 1066 -2.11 -15.57 50.79
CA THR A 1066 -2.17 -16.33 52.05
C THR A 1066 -1.07 -17.38 52.10
N LEU A 1067 -0.61 -17.76 53.30
CA LEU A 1067 0.46 -18.77 53.46
C LEU A 1067 0.12 -20.08 52.74
N LYS A 1068 -1.14 -20.53 52.80
CA LYS A 1068 -1.61 -21.75 52.11
C LYS A 1068 -1.47 -21.64 50.59
N GLN A 1069 -1.88 -20.52 49.99
CA GLN A 1069 -1.79 -20.28 48.54
C GLN A 1069 -0.34 -20.07 48.09
N PHE A 1070 0.46 -19.36 48.89
CA PHE A 1070 1.87 -19.13 48.62
C PHE A 1070 2.67 -20.44 48.62
N LEU A 1071 2.40 -21.32 49.60
CA LEU A 1071 3.00 -22.65 49.63
C LEU A 1071 2.52 -23.49 48.44
N PHE A 1072 1.22 -23.50 48.13
CA PHE A 1072 0.70 -24.23 46.97
C PHE A 1072 1.34 -23.78 45.65
N ASP A 1073 1.50 -22.48 45.42
CA ASP A 1073 2.15 -21.97 44.20
C ASP A 1073 3.61 -22.44 44.09
N ASN A 1074 4.33 -22.46 45.21
CA ASN A 1074 5.71 -22.96 45.24
C ASN A 1074 5.76 -24.47 45.04
N VAL A 1075 4.87 -25.24 45.66
CA VAL A 1075 4.73 -26.69 45.45
C VAL A 1075 4.44 -27.00 43.98
N VAL A 1076 3.46 -26.33 43.36
CA VAL A 1076 3.14 -26.49 41.92
C VAL A 1076 4.35 -26.15 41.05
N ALA A 1077 5.09 -25.10 41.39
CA ALA A 1077 6.25 -24.69 40.64
C ALA A 1077 7.43 -25.67 40.81
N VAL A 1078 7.56 -26.35 41.95
CA VAL A 1078 8.47 -27.49 42.14
C VAL A 1078 8.00 -28.70 41.31
N CYS A 1079 6.70 -29.04 41.32
CA CYS A 1079 6.15 -30.12 40.51
C CYS A 1079 6.41 -29.93 39.01
N ARG A 1080 6.26 -28.71 38.48
CA ARG A 1080 6.62 -28.38 37.09
C ARG A 1080 8.10 -28.56 36.80
N GLU A 1081 8.95 -28.27 37.77
CA GLU A 1081 10.40 -28.40 37.64
C GLU A 1081 10.84 -29.88 37.67
N LEU A 1082 10.13 -30.72 38.42
CA LEU A 1082 10.26 -32.18 38.34
C LEU A 1082 9.81 -32.71 36.98
N LEU A 1083 8.71 -32.19 36.43
CA LEU A 1083 8.19 -32.57 35.10
C LEU A 1083 9.17 -32.25 33.95
N LYS A 1084 10.04 -31.25 34.09
CA LYS A 1084 11.11 -30.97 33.11
C LYS A 1084 12.25 -31.99 33.15
N ARG A 1085 12.40 -32.74 34.25
CA ARG A 1085 13.49 -33.70 34.48
C ARG A 1085 13.01 -35.15 34.53
N VAL A 1086 11.83 -35.42 33.96
CA VAL A 1086 11.20 -36.76 33.94
C VAL A 1086 12.16 -37.84 33.43
N ALA A 1087 12.96 -37.56 32.40
CA ALA A 1087 13.96 -38.50 31.87
C ALA A 1087 15.04 -38.89 32.89
N SER A 1088 15.41 -37.99 33.81
CA SER A 1088 16.40 -38.22 34.87
C SER A 1088 15.79 -38.90 36.11
N LEU A 1089 14.46 -38.83 36.27
CA LEU A 1089 13.72 -39.44 37.38
C LEU A 1089 13.32 -40.90 37.11
N ARG A 1090 13.59 -41.42 35.90
CA ARG A 1090 13.38 -42.83 35.52
C ARG A 1090 14.71 -43.57 35.57
N GLU A 1091 14.88 -44.50 36.51
CA GLU A 1091 15.98 -45.47 36.43
C GLU A 1091 15.56 -46.63 35.50
N PRO A 1092 16.40 -47.08 34.55
CA PRO A 1092 16.11 -48.27 33.77
C PRO A 1092 16.15 -49.50 34.67
N ASP A 1093 15.02 -50.19 34.80
CA ASP A 1093 14.92 -51.40 35.59
C ASP A 1093 15.75 -52.51 34.91
N LYS A 1094 16.75 -53.07 35.60
CA LYS A 1094 17.74 -53.99 34.98
C LYS A 1094 17.18 -55.37 34.62
N LYS A 1095 15.88 -55.62 34.76
CA LYS A 1095 15.27 -56.94 34.54
C LYS A 1095 14.06 -57.00 33.60
N GLU A 1096 13.43 -55.88 33.25
CA GLU A 1096 12.38 -55.86 32.21
C GLU A 1096 12.50 -54.52 31.48
N GLY A 1097 12.44 -54.52 30.13
CA GLY A 1097 12.68 -53.36 29.27
C GLY A 1097 11.68 -52.20 29.37
N ASN A 1098 11.02 -52.01 30.52
CA ASN A 1098 10.15 -50.88 30.84
C ASN A 1098 10.79 -50.04 31.95
N SER A 1099 11.10 -48.77 31.67
CA SER A 1099 11.61 -47.81 32.65
C SER A 1099 10.51 -47.38 33.63
N ARG A 1100 10.30 -48.16 34.70
CA ARG A 1100 9.36 -47.80 35.78
C ARG A 1100 9.99 -46.80 36.76
N ILE A 1101 9.16 -45.95 37.38
CA ILE A 1101 9.57 -45.14 38.53
C ILE A 1101 9.89 -46.08 39.71
N THR A 1102 11.16 -46.35 39.98
CA THR A 1102 11.57 -47.40 40.94
C THR A 1102 11.77 -46.90 42.38
N LYS A 1103 12.11 -45.62 42.62
CA LYS A 1103 12.39 -45.06 43.96
C LYS A 1103 11.66 -43.74 44.22
N GLU A 1104 10.58 -43.80 44.99
CA GLU A 1104 9.78 -42.66 45.43
C GLU A 1104 10.59 -41.66 46.28
N ASP A 1105 11.39 -42.17 47.22
CA ASP A 1105 12.26 -41.39 48.10
C ASP A 1105 13.22 -40.48 47.34
N ASN A 1106 13.69 -40.89 46.15
CA ASN A 1106 14.55 -40.05 45.32
C ASN A 1106 13.80 -38.83 44.76
N ILE A 1107 12.54 -39.01 44.39
CA ILE A 1107 11.68 -37.93 43.90
C ILE A 1107 11.31 -37.00 45.05
N ASN A 1108 11.00 -37.56 46.23
CA ASN A 1108 10.76 -36.79 47.46
C ASN A 1108 12.00 -35.95 47.84
N ASN A 1109 13.21 -36.53 47.78
CA ASN A 1109 14.47 -35.82 48.02
C ASN A 1109 14.74 -34.69 47.01
N TRP A 1110 14.37 -34.90 45.75
CA TRP A 1110 14.46 -33.85 44.74
C TRP A 1110 13.43 -32.75 44.99
N PHE A 1111 12.22 -33.13 45.38
CA PHE A 1111 11.17 -32.18 45.74
C PHE A 1111 11.62 -31.29 46.90
N THR A 1112 12.09 -31.87 48.01
CA THR A 1112 12.54 -31.13 49.20
C THR A 1112 13.72 -30.21 48.87
N SER A 1113 14.71 -30.69 48.11
CA SER A 1113 15.88 -29.90 47.70
C SER A 1113 15.53 -28.68 46.82
N VAL A 1114 14.66 -28.88 45.82
CA VAL A 1114 14.23 -27.79 44.92
C VAL A 1114 13.33 -26.81 45.67
N PHE A 1115 12.48 -27.30 46.58
CA PHE A 1115 11.67 -26.45 47.43
C PHE A 1115 12.52 -25.59 48.37
N ASP A 1116 13.51 -26.20 49.03
CA ASP A 1116 14.45 -25.51 49.91
C ASP A 1116 15.26 -24.47 49.17
N ASN A 1117 15.78 -24.79 47.98
CA ASN A 1117 16.51 -23.81 47.16
C ASN A 1117 15.69 -22.53 46.92
N ARG A 1118 14.37 -22.66 46.77
CA ARG A 1118 13.47 -21.55 46.49
C ARG A 1118 13.08 -20.75 47.73
N LEU A 1119 12.87 -21.41 48.86
CA LEU A 1119 12.28 -20.77 50.04
C LEU A 1119 13.20 -20.67 51.26
N CYS A 1120 14.39 -21.29 51.24
CA CYS A 1120 15.34 -21.23 52.36
C CYS A 1120 15.80 -19.80 52.68
N VAL A 1121 15.87 -18.93 51.66
CA VAL A 1121 16.21 -17.52 51.82
C VAL A 1121 15.22 -16.78 52.72
N TRP A 1122 13.96 -17.23 52.70
CA TRP A 1122 12.85 -16.72 53.51
C TRP A 1122 12.64 -17.50 54.81
N GLY A 1123 13.55 -18.41 55.15
CA GLY A 1123 13.45 -19.19 56.38
C GLY A 1123 12.29 -20.18 56.38
N ILE A 1124 11.79 -20.60 55.21
CA ILE A 1124 10.84 -21.72 55.09
C ILE A 1124 11.59 -22.88 54.47
N ARG A 1125 11.54 -24.05 55.12
CA ARG A 1125 12.23 -25.27 54.68
C ARG A 1125 11.29 -26.45 54.63
N CYS A 1126 11.60 -27.43 53.81
CA CYS A 1126 10.93 -28.71 53.73
C CYS A 1126 11.93 -29.80 54.12
N GLU A 1127 11.77 -30.32 55.34
CA GLU A 1127 12.57 -31.42 55.86
C GLU A 1127 11.96 -32.74 55.36
N GLY A 1128 12.74 -33.58 54.68
CA GLY A 1128 12.33 -34.95 54.36
C GLY A 1128 12.58 -35.90 55.53
N GLN A 1129 11.80 -36.99 55.62
CA GLN A 1129 12.01 -38.10 56.57
C GLN A 1129 11.94 -37.70 58.05
N LYS A 1130 11.05 -36.77 58.41
CA LYS A 1130 10.85 -36.37 59.81
C LYS A 1130 9.95 -37.38 60.51
N GLN A 1131 10.42 -37.93 61.62
CA GLN A 1131 9.66 -38.87 62.44
C GLN A 1131 8.65 -38.13 63.32
N LEU A 1132 7.37 -38.22 62.99
CA LEU A 1132 6.27 -37.49 63.64
C LEU A 1132 5.03 -38.39 63.71
N GLY A 1133 4.50 -38.59 64.93
CA GLY A 1133 3.30 -39.41 65.16
C GLY A 1133 3.54 -40.92 65.28
N ASP A 1134 2.45 -41.67 65.42
CA ASP A 1134 2.46 -43.12 65.66
C ASP A 1134 2.44 -43.90 64.33
N SER A 1135 3.22 -45.00 64.26
CA SER A 1135 3.15 -45.94 63.13
C SER A 1135 1.80 -46.69 63.14
N PRO A 1136 1.22 -46.99 61.96
CA PRO A 1136 0.00 -47.79 61.85
C PRO A 1136 0.12 -49.22 62.43
N ASN A 1137 1.34 -49.73 62.63
CA ASN A 1137 1.59 -51.07 63.18
C ASN A 1137 1.77 -51.05 64.70
N ILE A 1138 0.75 -51.49 65.43
CA ILE A 1138 0.72 -51.59 66.90
C ILE A 1138 1.85 -52.50 67.45
N GLU A 1139 2.47 -53.35 66.63
CA GLU A 1139 3.56 -54.27 67.03
C GLU A 1139 4.99 -53.72 66.87
N THR A 1140 5.18 -52.52 66.31
CA THR A 1140 6.51 -51.87 66.22
C THR A 1140 6.45 -50.44 66.74
N THR A 1141 7.14 -50.16 67.86
CA THR A 1141 7.32 -48.83 68.49
C THR A 1141 8.23 -47.88 67.68
N ASN A 1142 8.17 -47.91 66.35
CA ASN A 1142 8.85 -46.95 65.50
C ASN A 1142 7.90 -45.78 65.18
N PRO A 1143 8.34 -44.52 65.35
CA PRO A 1143 7.55 -43.34 64.96
C PRO A 1143 7.31 -43.32 63.44
N GLY A 1144 6.14 -42.80 63.04
CA GLY A 1144 5.76 -42.67 61.62
C GLY A 1144 6.69 -41.71 60.86
N GLU A 1145 7.09 -42.08 59.64
CA GLU A 1145 7.96 -41.28 58.78
C GLU A 1145 7.11 -40.51 57.75
N LEU A 1146 7.17 -39.18 57.80
CA LEU A 1146 6.54 -38.28 56.83
C LEU A 1146 7.46 -38.03 55.63
N ASP A 1147 6.88 -38.03 54.41
CA ASP A 1147 7.62 -37.73 53.18
C ASP A 1147 8.14 -36.29 53.14
N GLY A 1148 7.40 -35.33 53.72
CA GLY A 1148 8.01 -34.07 54.10
C GLY A 1148 7.21 -33.19 55.05
N TYR A 1149 7.98 -32.37 55.76
CA TYR A 1149 7.53 -31.47 56.81
C TYR A 1149 8.00 -30.05 56.52
N PHE A 1150 7.07 -29.13 56.32
CA PHE A 1150 7.38 -27.73 56.09
C PHE A 1150 7.51 -27.00 57.42
N ALA A 1151 8.68 -26.41 57.66
CA ALA A 1151 9.02 -25.72 58.89
C ALA A 1151 9.47 -24.28 58.66
N SER A 1152 9.21 -23.41 59.63
CA SER A 1152 9.82 -22.09 59.70
C SER A 1152 11.28 -22.19 60.19
N ALA A 1153 12.04 -21.10 60.09
CA ALA A 1153 13.41 -21.03 60.57
C ALA A 1153 13.53 -21.23 62.09
N ALA A 1154 12.44 -21.03 62.82
CA ALA A 1154 12.33 -21.32 64.26
C ALA A 1154 11.97 -22.79 64.56
N GLY A 1155 11.78 -23.62 63.54
CA GLY A 1155 11.42 -25.04 63.67
C GLY A 1155 9.92 -25.31 63.83
N GLN A 1156 9.07 -24.28 63.76
CA GLN A 1156 7.61 -24.43 63.88
C GLN A 1156 7.02 -25.07 62.61
N GLY A 1157 6.13 -26.05 62.78
CA GLY A 1157 5.41 -26.71 61.69
C GLY A 1157 4.43 -25.79 60.98
N ILE A 1158 4.44 -25.82 59.66
CA ILE A 1158 3.59 -25.00 58.79
C ILE A 1158 2.61 -25.89 58.00
N ALA A 1159 3.14 -26.94 57.39
CA ALA A 1159 2.41 -27.86 56.52
C ALA A 1159 3.13 -29.21 56.50
N ILE A 1160 2.47 -30.22 55.94
CA ILE A 1160 3.08 -31.53 55.65
C ILE A 1160 2.77 -31.95 54.22
N PHE A 1161 3.57 -32.85 53.65
CA PHE A 1161 3.18 -33.58 52.45
C PHE A 1161 3.40 -35.08 52.60
N GLU A 1162 2.54 -35.82 51.90
CA GLU A 1162 2.62 -37.26 51.69
C GLU A 1162 2.74 -37.49 50.18
N ALA A 1163 3.56 -38.45 49.77
CA ALA A 1163 3.74 -38.81 48.38
C ALA A 1163 3.53 -40.30 48.16
N PHE A 1164 3.08 -40.68 46.96
CA PHE A 1164 3.04 -42.07 46.56
C PHE A 1164 2.98 -42.25 45.04
N ARG A 1165 3.35 -43.44 44.57
CA ARG A 1165 3.31 -43.81 43.14
C ARG A 1165 2.00 -44.46 42.73
N LEU A 1166 1.52 -44.13 41.52
CA LEU A 1166 0.39 -44.80 40.88
C LEU A 1166 0.73 -45.28 39.47
N PHE A 1167 0.61 -46.60 39.25
CA PHE A 1167 0.69 -47.22 37.91
C PHE A 1167 -0.70 -47.53 37.33
N SER A 1168 -1.75 -47.39 38.15
CA SER A 1168 -3.17 -47.47 37.79
C SER A 1168 -3.98 -46.82 38.92
N LEU A 1169 -5.31 -46.77 38.81
CA LEU A 1169 -6.17 -46.34 39.92
C LEU A 1169 -6.27 -47.45 40.98
N ASP A 1170 -5.20 -47.64 41.76
CA ASP A 1170 -5.16 -48.60 42.87
C ASP A 1170 -5.79 -47.98 44.12
N THR A 1171 -7.05 -48.29 44.36
CA THR A 1171 -7.82 -47.78 45.52
C THR A 1171 -7.22 -48.21 46.85
N THR A 1172 -6.51 -49.34 46.90
CA THR A 1172 -5.89 -49.86 48.12
C THR A 1172 -4.73 -48.96 48.54
N VAL A 1173 -3.81 -48.69 47.62
CA VAL A 1173 -2.66 -47.80 47.86
C VAL A 1173 -3.13 -46.40 48.25
N ILE A 1174 -4.10 -45.84 47.50
CA ILE A 1174 -4.63 -44.50 47.77
C ILE A 1174 -5.24 -44.43 49.18
N THR A 1175 -6.06 -45.41 49.55
CA THR A 1175 -6.71 -45.46 50.88
C THR A 1175 -5.70 -45.64 52.01
N GLU A 1176 -4.69 -46.49 51.82
CA GLU A 1176 -3.64 -46.73 52.81
C GLU A 1176 -2.85 -45.46 53.12
N HIS A 1177 -2.45 -44.68 52.11
CA HIS A 1177 -1.70 -43.43 52.33
C HIS A 1177 -2.58 -42.34 52.98
N LEU A 1178 -3.82 -42.16 52.53
CA LEU A 1178 -4.71 -41.14 53.07
C LEU A 1178 -5.08 -41.41 54.55
N ASN A 1179 -5.23 -42.68 54.93
CA ASN A 1179 -5.55 -43.06 56.30
C ASN A 1179 -4.39 -42.88 57.30
N LYS A 1180 -3.13 -42.79 56.83
CA LYS A 1180 -1.95 -42.50 57.68
C LYS A 1180 -1.91 -41.05 58.16
N LEU A 1181 -2.51 -40.12 57.39
CA LEU A 1181 -2.38 -38.67 57.60
C LEU A 1181 -2.90 -38.18 58.96
N ALA A 1182 -3.89 -38.85 59.54
CA ALA A 1182 -4.39 -38.52 60.88
C ALA A 1182 -3.36 -38.83 61.97
N GLY A 1183 -2.56 -39.89 61.80
CA GLY A 1183 -1.46 -40.24 62.70
C GLY A 1183 -0.27 -39.30 62.52
N TYR A 1184 0.01 -38.91 61.28
CA TYR A 1184 1.16 -38.04 60.93
C TYR A 1184 0.92 -36.55 61.20
N ASN A 1185 -0.33 -36.12 61.38
CA ASN A 1185 -0.68 -34.73 61.69
C ASN A 1185 -1.32 -34.57 63.09
N PRO A 1186 -0.60 -34.85 64.19
CA PRO A 1186 -1.16 -34.68 65.53
C PRO A 1186 -1.45 -33.21 65.88
N GLU A 1187 -0.73 -32.27 65.26
CA GLU A 1187 -0.82 -30.81 65.48
C GLU A 1187 -1.94 -30.14 64.69
N GLY A 1188 -2.55 -30.81 63.70
CA GLY A 1188 -3.62 -30.22 62.88
C GLY A 1188 -3.13 -29.18 61.86
N LEU A 1189 -1.92 -29.35 61.32
CA LEU A 1189 -1.32 -28.45 60.32
C LEU A 1189 -2.17 -28.38 59.05
N SER A 1190 -2.29 -27.18 58.46
CA SER A 1190 -2.97 -26.95 57.19
C SER A 1190 -2.23 -25.87 56.37
N PRO A 1191 -1.86 -26.16 55.11
CA PRO A 1191 -2.38 -27.24 54.27
C PRO A 1191 -1.62 -28.58 54.39
N ILE A 1192 -2.25 -29.64 53.91
CA ILE A 1192 -1.62 -30.95 53.64
C ILE A 1192 -1.48 -31.09 52.12
N PHE A 1193 -0.29 -31.45 51.62
CA PHE A 1193 -0.07 -31.70 50.19
C PHE A 1193 0.00 -33.20 49.90
N ILE A 1194 -0.71 -33.66 48.87
CA ILE A 1194 -0.67 -35.04 48.40
C ILE A 1194 -0.01 -35.06 47.02
N LEU A 1195 1.20 -35.59 46.94
CA LEU A 1195 1.97 -35.66 45.69
C LEU A 1195 1.87 -37.06 45.08
N ILE A 1196 1.35 -37.16 43.86
CA ILE A 1196 1.14 -38.45 43.21
C ILE A 1196 2.00 -38.53 41.96
N TYR A 1197 2.94 -39.48 41.98
CA TYR A 1197 3.83 -39.74 40.86
C TYR A 1197 3.22 -40.85 39.99
N SER A 1198 2.62 -40.47 38.87
CA SER A 1198 1.88 -41.39 38.03
C SER A 1198 2.66 -41.80 36.78
N GLN A 1199 2.52 -43.07 36.39
CA GLN A 1199 3.03 -43.61 35.13
C GLN A 1199 1.94 -44.49 34.51
N VAL A 1200 1.06 -43.85 33.74
CA VAL A 1200 -0.13 -44.46 33.13
C VAL A 1200 -0.24 -44.11 31.66
N ILE A 1201 -0.92 -44.94 30.87
CA ILE A 1201 -1.13 -44.71 29.43
C ILE A 1201 -2.09 -43.52 29.19
N ASP A 1202 -3.11 -43.38 30.03
CA ASP A 1202 -4.11 -42.31 29.92
C ASP A 1202 -4.20 -41.55 31.25
N PHE A 1203 -3.39 -40.49 31.34
CA PHE A 1203 -3.29 -39.65 32.52
C PHE A 1203 -4.58 -38.86 32.82
N ASN A 1204 -5.30 -38.40 31.79
CA ASN A 1204 -6.54 -37.65 31.98
C ASN A 1204 -7.67 -38.54 32.54
N ALA A 1205 -7.74 -39.79 32.07
CA ALA A 1205 -8.66 -40.78 32.62
C ALA A 1205 -8.33 -41.12 34.08
N LEU A 1206 -7.04 -41.24 34.44
CA LEU A 1206 -6.62 -41.42 35.84
C LEU A 1206 -7.06 -40.23 36.69
N CYS A 1207 -6.79 -38.99 36.26
CA CYS A 1207 -7.12 -37.77 37.01
C CYS A 1207 -8.62 -37.65 37.28
N SER A 1208 -9.45 -37.89 36.26
CA SER A 1208 -10.91 -37.83 36.38
C SER A 1208 -11.44 -38.86 37.37
N LYS A 1209 -10.97 -40.11 37.28
CA LYS A 1209 -11.39 -41.19 38.18
C LYS A 1209 -10.84 -41.03 39.60
N TYR A 1210 -9.62 -40.54 39.76
CA TYR A 1210 -9.01 -40.24 41.05
C TYR A 1210 -9.81 -39.16 41.78
N LYS A 1211 -10.16 -38.07 41.09
CA LYS A 1211 -10.99 -37.01 41.67
C LYS A 1211 -12.34 -37.55 42.18
N SER A 1212 -13.04 -38.35 41.37
CA SER A 1212 -14.31 -38.98 41.79
C SER A 1212 -14.13 -39.93 42.97
N LEU A 1213 -13.04 -40.69 43.03
CA LEU A 1213 -12.73 -41.56 44.18
C LEU A 1213 -12.56 -40.73 45.46
N ILE A 1214 -11.81 -39.63 45.42
CA ILE A 1214 -11.56 -38.77 46.58
C ILE A 1214 -12.85 -38.12 47.11
N GLU A 1215 -13.78 -37.77 46.22
CA GLU A 1215 -15.10 -37.24 46.59
C GLU A 1215 -15.96 -38.24 47.41
N GLU A 1216 -15.75 -39.54 47.20
CA GLU A 1216 -16.49 -40.61 47.85
C GLU A 1216 -15.73 -41.26 49.03
N GLN A 1217 -14.40 -41.10 49.09
CA GLN A 1217 -13.54 -41.77 50.06
C GLN A 1217 -13.57 -41.09 51.44
N GLU A 1218 -13.84 -41.86 52.48
CA GLU A 1218 -13.66 -41.44 53.88
C GLU A 1218 -12.22 -41.73 54.35
N TYR A 1219 -11.63 -40.78 55.09
CA TYR A 1219 -10.29 -40.94 55.67
C TYR A 1219 -10.42 -41.16 57.18
N THR A 1220 -9.58 -42.02 57.74
CA THR A 1220 -9.56 -42.29 59.18
C THR A 1220 -9.41 -40.99 59.98
N ASN A 1221 -10.32 -40.74 60.93
CA ASN A 1221 -10.37 -39.56 61.81
C ASN A 1221 -10.59 -38.19 61.15
N PHE A 1222 -10.85 -38.12 59.83
CA PHE A 1222 -11.32 -36.89 59.18
C PHE A 1222 -12.81 -37.00 58.86
N SER A 1223 -13.51 -35.87 58.88
CA SER A 1223 -14.88 -35.80 58.37
C SER A 1223 -14.93 -35.92 56.84
N ALA A 1224 -16.11 -36.25 56.32
CA ALA A 1224 -16.39 -36.18 54.88
C ALA A 1224 -16.09 -34.77 54.33
N PRO A 1225 -15.70 -34.65 53.04
CA PRO A 1225 -15.33 -33.37 52.44
C PRO A 1225 -16.47 -32.33 52.54
N ILE A 1226 -16.15 -31.17 53.12
CA ILE A 1226 -17.12 -30.10 53.45
C ILE A 1226 -17.46 -29.27 52.21
N ASN A 1227 -16.49 -29.03 51.33
CA ASN A 1227 -16.64 -28.34 50.05
C ASN A 1227 -16.31 -29.29 48.90
N LYS A 1228 -17.23 -29.44 47.93
CA LYS A 1228 -17.00 -30.24 46.71
C LYS A 1228 -16.06 -29.49 45.76
N ASN A 1229 -14.79 -29.91 45.77
CA ASN A 1229 -13.70 -29.64 44.81
C ASN A 1229 -13.85 -28.42 43.89
N GLU A 1230 -13.25 -27.28 44.26
CA GLU A 1230 -12.91 -26.24 43.29
C GLU A 1230 -11.74 -26.71 42.42
N GLU A 1231 -11.96 -26.84 41.11
CA GLU A 1231 -10.87 -27.05 40.16
C GLU A 1231 -10.02 -25.78 40.14
N LEU A 1232 -8.79 -25.88 40.63
CA LEU A 1232 -7.89 -24.73 40.79
C LEU A 1232 -7.37 -24.29 39.41
N ASP A 1233 -8.03 -23.29 38.81
CA ASP A 1233 -7.64 -22.49 37.64
C ASP A 1233 -6.98 -23.26 36.46
N ARG A 1234 -7.69 -23.38 35.32
CA ARG A 1234 -7.24 -24.13 34.11
C ARG A 1234 -5.88 -23.69 33.55
N ASN A 1235 -5.41 -22.49 33.88
CA ASN A 1235 -4.08 -22.00 33.49
C ASN A 1235 -2.92 -22.63 34.30
N ARG A 1236 -3.22 -23.32 35.41
CA ARG A 1236 -2.21 -23.92 36.30
C ARG A 1236 -1.99 -25.40 36.03
N SER A 1237 -2.99 -26.08 35.51
CA SER A 1237 -2.95 -27.46 35.05
C SER A 1237 -2.31 -27.52 33.66
N SER A 1238 -1.30 -28.37 33.46
CA SER A 1238 -0.78 -28.70 32.13
C SER A 1238 -1.26 -30.10 31.76
N GLY A 1239 -1.17 -30.52 30.49
CA GLY A 1239 -1.53 -31.89 30.10
C GLY A 1239 -0.78 -33.00 30.87
N ARG A 1240 0.22 -32.66 31.69
CA ARG A 1240 1.04 -33.57 32.52
C ARG A 1240 0.99 -33.26 34.02
N LEU A 1241 0.20 -32.28 34.46
CA LEU A 1241 0.04 -31.89 35.87
C LEU A 1241 -1.42 -31.59 36.15
N PHE A 1242 -2.03 -32.35 37.05
CA PHE A 1242 -3.40 -32.15 37.49
C PHE A 1242 -3.43 -31.78 38.97
N THR A 1243 -4.20 -30.74 39.31
CA THR A 1243 -4.27 -30.22 40.68
C THR A 1243 -5.69 -29.86 41.07
N PHE A 1244 -6.10 -30.24 42.29
CA PHE A 1244 -7.36 -29.79 42.89
C PHE A 1244 -7.22 -29.74 44.42
N SER A 1245 -8.17 -29.09 45.08
CA SER A 1245 -8.20 -29.02 46.55
C SER A 1245 -9.51 -29.51 47.12
N GLU A 1246 -9.42 -30.11 48.31
CA GLU A 1246 -10.56 -30.45 49.16
C GLU A 1246 -10.36 -29.89 50.58
N THR A 1247 -11.44 -29.76 51.35
CA THR A 1247 -11.36 -29.34 52.76
C THR A 1247 -12.15 -30.30 53.63
N ARG A 1248 -11.51 -30.79 54.69
CA ARG A 1248 -12.09 -31.75 55.65
C ARG A 1248 -11.91 -31.25 57.07
N GLY A 1249 -12.88 -31.50 57.93
CA GLY A 1249 -12.78 -31.20 59.36
C GLY A 1249 -11.97 -32.26 60.11
N TYR A 1250 -11.07 -31.82 60.99
CA TYR A 1250 -10.23 -32.64 61.87
C TYR A 1250 -10.12 -31.95 63.25
N ARG A 1251 -10.51 -32.62 64.33
CA ARG A 1251 -10.44 -32.10 65.72
C ARG A 1251 -10.92 -30.64 65.89
N SER A 1252 -12.09 -30.33 65.32
CA SER A 1252 -12.72 -28.99 65.35
C SER A 1252 -12.03 -27.89 64.52
N GLN A 1253 -11.13 -28.24 63.60
CA GLN A 1253 -10.49 -27.34 62.64
C GLN A 1253 -10.70 -27.82 61.20
N GLU A 1254 -10.72 -26.90 60.23
CA GLU A 1254 -10.77 -27.22 58.80
C GLU A 1254 -9.36 -27.34 58.22
N ILE A 1255 -9.07 -28.50 57.63
CA ILE A 1255 -7.81 -28.80 56.98
C ILE A 1255 -8.02 -28.86 55.46
N THR A 1256 -7.31 -27.98 54.75
CA THR A 1256 -7.24 -27.99 53.28
C THR A 1256 -6.19 -28.99 52.81
N PHE A 1257 -6.60 -29.88 51.90
CA PHE A 1257 -5.72 -30.79 51.17
C PHE A 1257 -5.53 -30.29 49.75
N TYR A 1258 -4.30 -30.29 49.27
CA TYR A 1258 -3.96 -30.02 47.87
C TYR A 1258 -3.42 -31.30 47.23
N HIS A 1259 -4.12 -31.81 46.22
CA HIS A 1259 -3.70 -32.97 45.46
C HIS A 1259 -2.97 -32.52 44.20
N CYS A 1260 -1.77 -33.05 43.98
CA CYS A 1260 -0.93 -32.77 42.80
C CYS A 1260 -0.55 -34.10 42.14
N LEU A 1261 -1.18 -34.41 41.00
CA LEU A 1261 -0.89 -35.60 40.20
C LEU A 1261 0.07 -35.21 39.08
N LEU A 1262 1.22 -35.87 39.00
CA LEU A 1262 2.25 -35.65 37.99
C LEU A 1262 2.28 -36.83 37.01
N ASP A 1263 2.19 -36.55 35.72
CA ASP A 1263 2.43 -37.52 34.67
C ASP A 1263 3.93 -37.66 34.38
N LEU A 1264 4.51 -38.74 34.88
CA LEU A 1264 5.90 -39.10 34.65
C LEU A 1264 6.03 -40.21 33.58
N SER A 1265 4.99 -40.48 32.76
CA SER A 1265 4.96 -41.56 31.72
C SER A 1265 5.78 -41.33 30.46
#